data_AF-A0A1M7NG45-F1
#
_entry.id   AF-A0A1M7NG45-F1
#
_cell.length_a   1.000
_cell.length_b   1.000
_cell.length_c   1.000
_cell.angle_alpha   90.00
_cell.angle_beta   90.00
_cell.angle_gamma   90.00
#
_symmetry.space_group_name_H-M   'P 1'
#
loop_
_entity.id
_entity.type
_entity.pdbx_description
1 polymer ?
#
loop_
_entity_poly.entity_id
_entity_poly.type
_entity_poly.pdbx_seq_one_letter_code
_entity_poly.pdbx_strand_id
1 'polypeptide(L)'
;MKKFIIAIGLAAFTVIGCDSGSSSTEPNTDDPVVESSSAKRSSSSSVKSNKSSSSSEKKESSSSSSNGKSKSSSSKTVAKSSSSQQNGSGFTVNETCTESGACDAMVKSDISTWHFVRKDDFGDDAEYTYKADGRDLIVTIKSADGSTSSNTYTMYNMESEVGVEMAFNAAKSTCNSGDGNNNVVKTCVIDTVYLSSSSSSDGWSWDVPKEQRLNPEIAYGTMTDPRDNKEYKTIKIGNQTWMAENLNYYDKENPSLKSKSWCQGKPNGDHDANGENAATCEVTGRLYSWAAAIDSAKLYTDKSLDCGDGKECILPVTVQGICPDGWHLPDTSEWRTLFNAVGGQSIAGKFLKSQTGWINKGNGTDAFGFSALPAGRRYLFKSFDGDDYNTFNYVGEIAFFWTSSEMHNKGAAYRIYLSDDSDFASRDFSGAKIGHSVRCLKDDSSSFIPHVEPCKTEDADNCKHGTLTDSRDGQTYKTVVIGTQTWMAENLNYAVTGSPYNYHYGDYTSDSTSWCYKNDETNCTKYGRLYRWTSIMDSAGTWSTSSKGCGFQTECKQTYPVQGVCPTGWHIPTLEEWNILFTAIGGAPTAGKKLKSTNGWSENGNGTDDYGFSALPAGLRTRFGYFESEGRNEYFWSSTEDGRNDAYYIYLKSNSDEVYWTVKKFQSLDTKNNGFSVRCLKD
;
A
#
# COMPACT_ATOMS: atom_id res chain seq x y z
N MET A 1 64.64 25.11 12.35
CA MET A 1 64.63 26.28 13.27
C MET A 1 63.38 26.20 14.14
N LYS A 2 63.60 26.18 15.46
CA LYS A 2 62.73 26.49 16.60
C LYS A 2 61.33 25.83 16.75
N LYS A 3 61.30 24.92 17.72
CA LYS A 3 60.19 24.52 18.61
C LYS A 3 59.57 25.74 19.32
N PHE A 4 58.31 25.66 19.74
CA PHE A 4 57.89 26.14 21.07
C PHE A 4 56.67 25.36 21.59
N ILE A 5 56.85 24.82 22.80
CA ILE A 5 55.84 24.31 23.75
C ILE A 5 55.47 25.50 24.67
N ILE A 6 54.23 25.60 25.16
CA ILE A 6 53.91 26.07 26.52
C ILE A 6 52.54 25.51 26.93
N ALA A 7 52.45 25.14 28.20
CA ALA A 7 51.34 24.51 28.88
C ALA A 7 50.80 25.40 30.01
N ILE A 8 49.65 24.95 30.57
CA ILE A 8 49.10 25.19 31.92
C ILE A 8 48.18 26.41 32.13
N GLY A 9 47.01 26.14 32.72
CA GLY A 9 46.15 27.12 33.39
C GLY A 9 44.85 26.52 33.94
N LEU A 10 44.95 25.71 35.00
CA LEU A 10 43.82 25.23 35.82
C LEU A 10 43.44 26.33 36.83
N ALA A 11 42.15 26.67 36.97
CA ALA A 11 41.65 27.39 38.14
C ALA A 11 40.17 27.04 38.39
N ALA A 12 39.93 26.41 39.54
CA ALA A 12 38.63 26.24 40.18
C ALA A 12 38.42 27.39 41.17
N PHE A 13 37.18 27.89 41.32
CA PHE A 13 36.73 28.57 42.55
C PHE A 13 35.23 28.36 42.79
N THR A 14 34.98 27.50 43.80
CA THR A 14 34.04 27.64 44.94
C THR A 14 32.65 28.27 44.79
N VAL A 15 31.69 27.44 45.20
CA VAL A 15 30.40 27.73 45.84
C VAL A 15 30.56 28.62 47.09
N ILE A 16 29.74 29.66 47.20
CA ILE A 16 29.33 30.28 48.47
C ILE A 16 27.80 30.39 48.43
N GLY A 17 27.14 29.75 49.40
CA GLY A 17 25.76 30.04 49.77
C GLY A 17 25.70 31.00 50.94
N CYS A 18 24.56 31.67 51.11
CA CYS A 18 23.92 31.99 52.38
C CYS A 18 22.58 32.70 52.12
N ASP A 19 21.50 31.94 52.27
CA ASP A 19 20.42 32.12 53.25
C ASP A 19 19.96 33.54 53.65
N SER A 20 18.65 33.82 53.53
CA SER A 20 17.74 34.19 54.63
C SER A 20 16.43 34.79 54.11
N GLY A 21 15.31 34.32 54.65
CA GLY A 21 13.95 34.71 54.26
C GLY A 21 13.27 35.77 55.13
N SER A 22 11.93 35.78 54.99
CA SER A 22 10.85 36.47 55.72
C SER A 22 10.15 37.55 54.87
N SER A 23 8.87 37.34 54.49
CA SER A 23 7.62 37.73 55.18
C SER A 23 7.41 39.26 55.15
N SER A 24 6.26 39.87 54.89
CA SER A 24 4.84 39.47 54.81
C SER A 24 4.02 40.73 54.41
N THR A 25 2.70 40.56 54.29
CA THR A 25 1.61 41.57 54.44
C THR A 25 1.14 42.43 53.25
N GLU A 26 -0.08 42.09 52.78
CA GLU A 26 -1.19 42.97 52.34
C GLU A 26 -1.60 43.99 53.45
N PRO A 27 -2.41 45.07 53.23
CA PRO A 27 -3.72 45.05 52.53
C PRO A 27 -4.27 46.37 51.87
N ASN A 28 -5.43 46.24 51.19
CA ASN A 28 -6.60 47.17 51.07
C ASN A 28 -6.41 48.64 50.62
N THR A 29 -7.33 49.39 49.99
CA THR A 29 -8.72 49.29 49.44
C THR A 29 -8.97 50.63 48.71
N ASP A 30 -9.85 50.65 47.69
CA ASP A 30 -11.06 51.52 47.64
C ASP A 30 -11.56 51.81 46.21
N ASP A 31 -12.83 51.45 46.06
CA ASP A 31 -13.80 51.62 44.96
C ASP A 31 -14.42 53.05 45.01
N PRO A 32 -15.19 53.56 44.00
CA PRO A 32 -16.61 53.18 43.95
C PRO A 32 -17.35 53.18 42.58
N VAL A 33 -18.21 52.15 42.42
CA VAL A 33 -19.70 52.13 42.27
C VAL A 33 -20.37 52.80 41.04
N VAL A 34 -21.22 52.03 40.30
CA VAL A 34 -22.71 52.11 40.28
C VAL A 34 -23.33 51.03 39.34
N GLU A 35 -24.12 50.15 39.98
CA GLU A 35 -25.40 49.48 39.63
C GLU A 35 -25.71 48.76 38.29
N SER A 36 -26.12 47.49 38.37
CA SER A 36 -27.56 47.13 38.48
C SER A 36 -27.85 45.62 38.71
N SER A 37 -28.54 45.37 39.83
CA SER A 37 -29.60 44.38 40.16
C SER A 37 -29.64 42.93 39.61
N SER A 38 -29.20 41.99 40.47
CA SER A 38 -29.98 40.96 41.21
C SER A 38 -31.30 40.36 40.68
N ALA A 39 -31.38 39.01 40.65
CA ALA A 39 -32.40 38.22 41.36
C ALA A 39 -31.96 36.76 41.60
N LYS A 40 -32.02 36.33 42.87
CA LYS A 40 -31.74 34.97 43.42
C LYS A 40 -33.04 34.16 43.58
N ARG A 41 -32.93 32.81 43.62
CA ARG A 41 -33.40 31.86 44.68
C ARG A 41 -33.32 30.41 44.15
N SER A 42 -32.50 29.51 44.72
CA SER A 42 -32.75 28.54 45.83
C SER A 42 -33.85 27.51 45.52
N SER A 43 -33.81 26.20 45.79
CA SER A 43 -33.04 25.33 46.71
C SER A 43 -33.55 23.86 46.61
N SER A 44 -32.76 22.89 47.11
CA SER A 44 -33.15 21.59 47.77
C SER A 44 -33.94 20.52 46.98
N SER A 45 -33.89 19.19 47.19
CA SER A 45 -33.11 18.25 48.02
C SER A 45 -33.55 16.80 47.68
N SER A 46 -32.76 15.82 48.15
CA SER A 46 -33.16 14.48 48.67
C SER A 46 -33.51 13.25 47.76
N VAL A 47 -32.53 12.33 47.66
CA VAL A 47 -32.43 10.98 48.33
C VAL A 47 -33.33 9.76 47.94
N LYS A 48 -32.64 8.59 47.85
CA LYS A 48 -33.03 7.14 47.94
C LYS A 48 -33.58 6.48 46.64
N SER A 49 -33.31 5.22 46.28
CA SER A 49 -32.49 4.10 46.82
C SER A 49 -32.59 2.84 45.94
N ASN A 50 -31.56 1.99 46.02
CA ASN A 50 -31.56 0.51 46.06
C ASN A 50 -31.28 -0.39 44.83
N LYS A 51 -30.33 -1.30 45.12
CA LYS A 51 -29.80 -2.52 44.48
C LYS A 51 -30.83 -3.65 44.33
N SER A 52 -30.54 -4.60 43.42
CA SER A 52 -30.35 -6.08 43.63
C SER A 52 -30.70 -6.84 42.33
N SER A 53 -29.74 -7.44 41.60
CA SER A 53 -29.18 -8.82 41.69
C SER A 53 -30.06 -9.99 41.18
N SER A 54 -29.45 -10.76 40.27
CA SER A 54 -29.56 -12.22 40.01
C SER A 54 -30.89 -12.86 39.60
N SER A 55 -30.88 -13.64 38.52
CA SER A 55 -30.74 -15.12 38.59
C SER A 55 -30.97 -15.78 37.23
N SER A 56 -30.23 -16.86 37.03
CA SER A 56 -30.27 -17.83 35.94
C SER A 56 -31.14 -19.03 36.33
N GLU A 57 -31.95 -19.56 35.41
CA GLU A 57 -32.50 -20.91 35.49
C GLU A 57 -32.51 -21.60 34.11
N LYS A 58 -32.03 -22.85 34.11
CA LYS A 58 -32.17 -23.85 33.04
C LYS A 58 -33.59 -24.41 33.02
N LYS A 59 -34.07 -24.84 31.85
CA LYS A 59 -35.00 -25.97 31.72
C LYS A 59 -34.78 -26.72 30.41
N GLU A 60 -34.52 -28.01 30.54
CA GLU A 60 -34.57 -29.03 29.49
C GLU A 60 -36.02 -29.28 29.04
N SER A 61 -36.21 -29.73 27.80
CA SER A 61 -37.04 -30.92 27.51
C SER A 61 -36.94 -31.33 26.03
N SER A 62 -37.20 -32.61 25.83
CA SER A 62 -36.86 -33.52 24.74
C SER A 62 -38.02 -33.78 23.77
N SER A 63 -37.73 -34.32 22.57
CA SER A 63 -38.52 -35.32 21.80
C SER A 63 -37.87 -35.51 20.41
N SER A 64 -37.20 -36.62 20.14
CA SER A 64 -37.70 -37.94 19.65
C SER A 64 -37.80 -38.06 18.12
N SER A 65 -36.77 -38.73 17.55
CA SER A 65 -36.77 -39.77 16.50
C SER A 65 -37.97 -39.96 15.56
N SER A 66 -37.70 -40.14 14.26
CA SER A 66 -38.09 -41.38 13.54
C SER A 66 -37.32 -41.59 12.23
N ASN A 67 -36.96 -42.86 12.01
CA ASN A 67 -36.33 -43.44 10.83
C ASN A 67 -37.32 -43.62 9.68
N GLY A 68 -36.83 -43.57 8.43
CA GLY A 68 -37.54 -44.07 7.26
C GLY A 68 -36.59 -44.54 6.16
N LYS A 69 -36.26 -45.84 6.15
CA LYS A 69 -35.63 -46.55 5.03
C LYS A 69 -36.69 -46.87 3.97
N SER A 70 -36.33 -46.77 2.69
CA SER A 70 -36.94 -47.61 1.64
C SER A 70 -35.91 -47.93 0.55
N LYS A 71 -35.99 -49.18 0.08
CA LYS A 71 -35.11 -49.89 -0.86
C LYS A 71 -35.84 -50.09 -2.21
N SER A 72 -35.05 -50.55 -3.19
CA SER A 72 -35.41 -51.28 -4.42
C SER A 72 -35.50 -50.38 -5.66
N SER A 73 -35.13 -50.80 -6.88
CA SER A 73 -34.72 -52.11 -7.40
C SER A 73 -34.00 -51.94 -8.75
N SER A 74 -33.35 -53.01 -9.17
CA SER A 74 -32.50 -53.23 -10.34
C SER A 74 -33.24 -53.35 -11.69
N SER A 75 -32.55 -53.02 -12.79
CA SER A 75 -32.70 -53.74 -14.07
C SER A 75 -31.42 -53.69 -14.90
N LYS A 76 -30.95 -54.89 -15.27
CA LYS A 76 -29.83 -55.19 -16.19
C LYS A 76 -30.30 -55.09 -17.64
N THR A 77 -29.42 -54.64 -18.56
CA THR A 77 -29.29 -55.27 -19.89
C THR A 77 -27.85 -55.20 -20.40
N VAL A 78 -27.50 -56.20 -21.20
CA VAL A 78 -26.17 -56.70 -21.59
C VAL A 78 -25.92 -56.39 -23.07
N ALA A 79 -24.69 -56.04 -23.49
CA ALA A 79 -23.96 -56.68 -24.62
C ALA A 79 -22.60 -56.04 -24.99
N LYS A 80 -21.54 -56.84 -24.76
CA LYS A 80 -20.43 -57.27 -25.65
C LYS A 80 -19.52 -56.27 -26.41
N SER A 81 -18.28 -56.20 -25.88
CA SER A 81 -16.97 -56.54 -26.50
C SER A 81 -16.50 -55.86 -27.80
N SER A 82 -15.34 -55.20 -27.74
CA SER A 82 -14.10 -55.73 -28.33
C SER A 82 -12.87 -55.08 -27.70
N SER A 83 -11.82 -55.87 -27.56
CA SER A 83 -10.55 -55.58 -26.93
C SER A 83 -9.55 -54.97 -27.91
N SER A 84 -8.84 -53.91 -27.49
CA SER A 84 -7.41 -53.75 -27.80
C SER A 84 -6.80 -52.73 -26.84
N GLN A 85 -5.97 -53.20 -25.92
CA GLN A 85 -5.07 -52.36 -25.15
C GLN A 85 -4.01 -51.75 -26.08
N GLN A 86 -3.98 -50.43 -26.16
CA GLN A 86 -2.75 -49.66 -26.34
C GLN A 86 -2.77 -48.47 -25.38
N ASN A 87 -1.65 -48.26 -24.70
CA ASN A 87 -1.42 -47.14 -23.78
C ASN A 87 -1.66 -45.81 -24.49
N GLY A 88 -2.70 -45.11 -24.05
CA GLY A 88 -2.98 -43.71 -24.35
C GLY A 88 -3.98 -43.22 -23.29
N SER A 89 -3.68 -42.10 -22.64
CA SER A 89 -4.63 -41.43 -21.75
C SER A 89 -5.83 -40.94 -22.57
N GLY A 90 -6.86 -41.77 -22.68
CA GLY A 90 -8.09 -41.46 -23.42
C GLY A 90 -9.05 -40.61 -22.60
N PHE A 91 -9.55 -39.53 -23.18
CA PHE A 91 -10.64 -38.71 -22.69
C PHE A 91 -11.97 -39.18 -23.31
N THR A 92 -13.07 -39.03 -22.59
CA THR A 92 -14.44 -39.20 -23.13
C THR A 92 -15.19 -37.88 -23.04
N VAL A 93 -15.79 -37.48 -24.15
CA VAL A 93 -16.61 -36.28 -24.30
C VAL A 93 -18.07 -36.69 -24.14
N ASN A 94 -18.73 -36.25 -23.07
CA ASN A 94 -20.17 -36.42 -22.91
C ASN A 94 -20.84 -35.04 -22.90
N GLU A 95 -21.89 -34.90 -23.72
CA GLU A 95 -22.76 -33.74 -23.73
C GLU A 95 -23.97 -34.04 -22.85
N THR A 96 -24.17 -33.23 -21.82
CA THR A 96 -25.32 -33.34 -20.92
C THR A 96 -26.03 -32.00 -20.87
N CYS A 97 -27.33 -32.02 -21.17
CA CYS A 97 -28.18 -30.84 -21.12
C CYS A 97 -29.05 -30.89 -19.86
N THR A 98 -29.00 -29.83 -19.07
CA THR A 98 -29.84 -29.64 -17.89
C THR A 98 -30.63 -28.34 -18.01
N GLU A 99 -31.79 -28.33 -17.37
CA GLU A 99 -32.62 -27.14 -17.17
C GLU A 99 -32.05 -26.38 -15.97
N SER A 100 -31.59 -25.14 -16.18
CA SER A 100 -30.94 -24.30 -15.17
C SER A 100 -31.63 -22.94 -15.03
N GLY A 101 -31.60 -22.32 -13.85
CA GLY A 101 -32.10 -20.96 -13.67
C GLY A 101 -31.29 -19.97 -14.51
N ALA A 102 -31.92 -18.89 -14.99
CA ALA A 102 -31.27 -17.93 -15.90
C ALA A 102 -29.93 -17.35 -15.38
N CYS A 103 -29.76 -17.19 -14.07
CA CYS A 103 -28.48 -16.74 -13.47
C CYS A 103 -27.43 -17.86 -13.41
N ASP A 104 -27.84 -19.13 -13.25
CA ASP A 104 -26.95 -20.30 -13.26
C ASP A 104 -26.51 -20.66 -14.70
N ALA A 105 -27.29 -20.23 -15.69
CA ALA A 105 -27.00 -20.36 -17.11
C ALA A 105 -26.03 -19.29 -17.65
N MET A 106 -25.60 -18.32 -16.85
CA MET A 106 -24.71 -17.24 -17.30
C MET A 106 -23.32 -17.78 -17.66
N VAL A 107 -22.93 -17.62 -18.92
CA VAL A 107 -21.61 -18.01 -19.43
C VAL A 107 -20.76 -16.77 -19.69
N LYS A 108 -19.63 -16.63 -18.99
CA LYS A 108 -18.71 -15.49 -19.10
C LYS A 108 -18.19 -15.26 -20.53
N SER A 109 -18.08 -16.32 -21.34
CA SER A 109 -17.60 -16.23 -22.72
C SER A 109 -18.62 -15.69 -23.73
N ASP A 110 -19.90 -15.56 -23.37
CA ASP A 110 -20.91 -14.86 -24.18
C ASP A 110 -21.02 -13.39 -23.73
N ILE A 111 -19.98 -12.63 -24.04
CA ILE A 111 -19.79 -11.24 -23.59
C ILE A 111 -20.72 -10.23 -24.27
N SER A 112 -21.52 -10.67 -25.25
CA SER A 112 -22.26 -9.76 -26.12
C SER A 112 -23.46 -9.13 -25.41
N THR A 113 -24.25 -9.91 -24.65
CA THR A 113 -25.38 -9.43 -23.84
C THR A 113 -25.80 -10.49 -22.80
N TRP A 114 -25.87 -10.15 -21.51
CA TRP A 114 -26.53 -10.96 -20.47
C TRP A 114 -27.92 -10.39 -20.16
N HIS A 115 -28.95 -11.24 -20.15
CA HIS A 115 -30.34 -10.82 -19.93
C HIS A 115 -31.03 -11.70 -18.88
N PHE A 116 -31.74 -11.08 -17.93
CA PHE A 116 -32.51 -11.80 -16.93
C PHE A 116 -33.69 -10.97 -16.39
N VAL A 117 -34.67 -11.66 -15.78
CA VAL A 117 -35.86 -11.04 -15.19
C VAL A 117 -35.82 -11.27 -13.69
N ARG A 118 -36.03 -10.23 -12.89
CA ARG A 118 -36.13 -10.32 -11.42
C ARG A 118 -37.39 -9.64 -10.91
N LYS A 119 -37.78 -9.95 -9.68
CA LYS A 119 -38.81 -9.16 -8.97
C LYS A 119 -38.23 -7.82 -8.50
N ASP A 120 -38.96 -6.74 -8.70
CA ASP A 120 -38.64 -5.43 -8.12
C ASP A 120 -39.07 -5.36 -6.64
N ASP A 121 -38.82 -4.22 -5.99
CA ASP A 121 -39.13 -4.01 -4.57
C ASP A 121 -40.63 -4.09 -4.25
N PHE A 122 -41.50 -4.15 -5.28
CA PHE A 122 -42.95 -4.28 -5.17
C PHE A 122 -43.45 -5.69 -5.55
N GLY A 123 -42.56 -6.59 -5.99
CA GLY A 123 -42.89 -7.97 -6.35
C GLY A 123 -43.29 -8.17 -7.82
N ASP A 124 -43.08 -7.17 -8.67
CA ASP A 124 -43.39 -7.21 -10.10
C ASP A 124 -42.14 -7.55 -10.93
N ASP A 125 -42.32 -8.17 -12.12
CA ASP A 125 -41.20 -8.59 -12.98
C ASP A 125 -40.54 -7.37 -13.66
N ALA A 126 -39.24 -7.21 -13.45
CA ALA A 126 -38.39 -6.22 -14.12
C ALA A 126 -37.27 -6.92 -14.90
N GLU A 127 -37.07 -6.52 -16.15
CA GLU A 127 -36.07 -7.07 -17.06
C GLU A 127 -34.74 -6.29 -16.94
N TYR A 128 -33.63 -7.00 -16.79
CA TYR A 128 -32.27 -6.47 -16.72
C TYR A 128 -31.48 -6.97 -17.92
N THR A 129 -30.81 -6.06 -18.61
CA THR A 129 -29.97 -6.37 -19.77
C THR A 129 -28.62 -5.69 -19.62
N TYR A 130 -27.56 -6.49 -19.57
CA TYR A 130 -26.17 -6.05 -19.49
C TYR A 130 -25.54 -6.30 -20.85
N LYS A 131 -25.10 -5.24 -21.54
CA LYS A 131 -24.56 -5.32 -22.89
C LYS A 131 -23.16 -4.72 -22.94
N ALA A 132 -22.21 -5.43 -23.52
CA ALA A 132 -20.90 -4.85 -23.82
C ALA A 132 -20.99 -4.02 -25.10
N ASP A 133 -20.47 -2.79 -25.05
CA ASP A 133 -20.31 -1.92 -26.23
C ASP A 133 -18.91 -1.28 -26.19
N GLY A 134 -17.96 -1.86 -26.94
CA GLY A 134 -16.55 -1.49 -26.88
C GLY A 134 -15.96 -1.68 -25.47
N ARG A 135 -15.51 -0.60 -24.84
CA ARG A 135 -14.97 -0.59 -23.46
C ARG A 135 -16.05 -0.51 -22.37
N ASP A 136 -17.30 -0.28 -22.74
CA ASP A 136 -18.34 0.07 -21.78
C ASP A 136 -19.28 -1.10 -21.50
N LEU A 137 -19.76 -1.17 -20.25
CA LEU A 137 -20.88 -2.04 -19.87
C LEU A 137 -22.15 -1.20 -19.78
N ILE A 138 -23.14 -1.50 -20.61
CA ILE A 138 -24.45 -0.84 -20.61
C ILE A 138 -25.43 -1.73 -19.84
N VAL A 139 -26.04 -1.19 -18.79
CA VAL A 139 -27.09 -1.86 -18.01
C VAL A 139 -28.41 -1.18 -18.28
N THR A 140 -29.31 -1.89 -18.94
CA THR A 140 -30.69 -1.46 -19.20
C THR A 140 -31.63 -2.18 -18.24
N ILE A 141 -32.49 -1.43 -17.57
CA ILE A 141 -33.53 -1.93 -16.68
C ILE A 141 -34.87 -1.51 -17.25
N LYS A 142 -35.76 -2.47 -17.47
CA LYS A 142 -37.13 -2.25 -17.90
C LYS A 142 -38.08 -2.73 -16.82
N SER A 143 -38.78 -1.79 -16.22
CA SER A 143 -39.73 -2.04 -15.13
C SER A 143 -41.04 -2.63 -15.66
N ALA A 144 -41.85 -3.21 -14.77
CA ALA A 144 -43.13 -3.85 -15.11
C ALA A 144 -44.16 -2.89 -15.74
N ASP A 145 -44.07 -1.59 -15.43
CA ASP A 145 -44.89 -0.53 -16.02
C ASP A 145 -44.47 -0.16 -17.47
N GLY A 146 -43.44 -0.83 -18.00
CA GLY A 146 -42.89 -0.61 -19.33
C GLY A 146 -41.88 0.53 -19.42
N SER A 147 -41.60 1.24 -18.32
CA SER A 147 -40.55 2.27 -18.27
C SER A 147 -39.17 1.63 -18.41
N THR A 148 -38.27 2.29 -19.15
CA THR A 148 -36.90 1.78 -19.39
C THR A 148 -35.88 2.83 -18.95
N SER A 149 -34.87 2.39 -18.20
CA SER A 149 -33.71 3.20 -17.82
C SER A 149 -32.43 2.49 -18.25
N SER A 150 -31.41 3.25 -18.66
CA SER A 150 -30.13 2.69 -19.11
C SER A 150 -28.98 3.46 -18.48
N ASN A 151 -28.02 2.74 -17.92
CA ASN A 151 -26.82 3.28 -17.30
C ASN A 151 -25.57 2.70 -17.98
N THR A 152 -24.58 3.54 -18.26
CA THR A 152 -23.32 3.12 -18.88
C THR A 152 -22.19 3.16 -17.85
N TYR A 153 -21.49 2.04 -17.69
CA TYR A 153 -20.40 1.87 -16.73
C TYR A 153 -19.08 1.67 -17.48
N THR A 154 -18.32 2.76 -17.60
CA THR A 154 -17.03 2.81 -18.30
C THR A 154 -15.86 2.23 -17.48
N MET A 155 -16.06 1.98 -16.18
CA MET A 155 -15.00 1.52 -15.26
C MET A 155 -14.56 0.07 -15.50
N TYR A 156 -15.39 -0.72 -16.19
CA TYR A 156 -15.09 -2.13 -16.37
C TYR A 156 -14.07 -2.32 -17.50
N ASN A 157 -14.01 -1.50 -18.56
CA ASN A 157 -13.16 -1.78 -19.73
C ASN A 157 -13.41 -3.21 -20.28
N MET A 158 -14.55 -3.40 -20.95
CA MET A 158 -15.00 -4.68 -21.52
C MET A 158 -14.09 -5.25 -22.62
N GLU A 159 -13.06 -4.49 -23.06
CA GLU A 159 -12.01 -4.97 -23.96
C GLU A 159 -10.87 -5.70 -23.21
N SER A 160 -10.85 -5.64 -21.87
CA SER A 160 -9.88 -6.32 -21.01
C SER A 160 -10.52 -7.53 -20.30
N GLU A 161 -9.76 -8.62 -20.14
CA GLU A 161 -10.23 -9.82 -19.43
C GLU A 161 -10.68 -9.53 -17.99
N VAL A 162 -10.02 -8.58 -17.33
CA VAL A 162 -10.35 -8.09 -15.97
C VAL A 162 -11.70 -7.37 -15.96
N GLY A 163 -11.95 -6.57 -16.98
CA GLY A 163 -13.21 -5.86 -17.15
C GLY A 163 -14.40 -6.76 -17.36
N VAL A 164 -14.21 -7.77 -18.22
CA VAL A 164 -15.21 -8.82 -18.45
C VAL A 164 -15.48 -9.58 -17.15
N GLU A 165 -14.46 -9.91 -16.37
CA GLU A 165 -14.62 -10.60 -15.07
C GLU A 165 -15.37 -9.76 -14.03
N MET A 166 -15.02 -8.49 -13.89
CA MET A 166 -15.69 -7.58 -12.96
C MET A 166 -17.16 -7.31 -13.35
N ALA A 167 -17.43 -7.14 -14.65
CA ALA A 167 -18.78 -6.98 -15.17
C ALA A 167 -19.62 -8.24 -14.99
N PHE A 168 -19.03 -9.42 -15.25
CA PHE A 168 -19.67 -10.72 -15.02
C PHE A 168 -20.03 -10.90 -13.55
N ASN A 169 -19.12 -10.60 -12.63
CA ASN A 169 -19.37 -10.69 -11.19
C ASN A 169 -20.39 -9.66 -10.68
N ALA A 170 -20.46 -8.47 -11.28
CA ALA A 170 -21.48 -7.46 -10.96
C ALA A 170 -22.87 -7.86 -11.48
N ALA A 171 -22.95 -8.41 -12.69
CA ALA A 171 -24.19 -8.98 -13.22
C ALA A 171 -24.66 -10.16 -12.34
N LYS A 172 -23.74 -11.06 -11.97
CA LYS A 172 -24.02 -12.20 -11.07
C LYS A 172 -24.39 -11.77 -9.65
N SER A 173 -23.80 -10.71 -9.11
CA SER A 173 -24.15 -10.20 -7.78
C SER A 173 -25.56 -9.60 -7.76
N THR A 174 -26.04 -9.08 -8.89
CA THR A 174 -27.42 -8.62 -9.06
C THR A 174 -28.43 -9.77 -8.90
N CYS A 175 -28.00 -11.01 -9.08
CA CYS A 175 -28.80 -12.21 -8.80
C CYS A 175 -28.88 -12.59 -7.31
N ASN A 176 -27.96 -12.10 -6.45
CA ASN A 176 -27.87 -12.52 -5.04
C ASN A 176 -28.81 -11.74 -4.09
N SER A 177 -29.51 -10.72 -4.59
CA SER A 177 -30.51 -9.95 -3.85
C SER A 177 -31.92 -10.26 -4.38
N GLY A 178 -32.45 -11.44 -4.06
CA GLY A 178 -33.86 -11.82 -4.25
C GLY A 178 -34.26 -12.23 -5.67
N ASP A 179 -34.66 -13.51 -5.83
CA ASP A 179 -35.55 -14.03 -6.88
C ASP A 179 -35.09 -14.06 -8.36
N GLY A 180 -33.78 -14.05 -8.65
CA GLY A 180 -33.24 -14.08 -10.03
C GLY A 180 -33.28 -15.42 -10.80
N ASN A 181 -33.78 -16.51 -10.18
CA ASN A 181 -33.74 -17.87 -10.76
C ASN A 181 -35.12 -18.41 -11.20
N ASN A 182 -36.15 -17.57 -11.26
CA ASN A 182 -37.53 -18.01 -11.49
C ASN A 182 -37.85 -18.45 -12.93
N ASN A 183 -36.99 -18.13 -13.90
CA ASN A 183 -37.09 -18.60 -15.28
C ASN A 183 -35.98 -19.61 -15.60
N VAL A 184 -36.40 -20.75 -16.15
CA VAL A 184 -35.54 -21.91 -16.45
C VAL A 184 -35.14 -21.89 -17.93
N VAL A 185 -33.85 -21.98 -18.22
CA VAL A 185 -33.27 -22.03 -19.57
C VAL A 185 -32.54 -23.36 -19.76
N LYS A 186 -32.60 -23.93 -20.97
CA LYS A 186 -31.95 -25.21 -21.28
C LYS A 186 -30.50 -24.98 -21.69
N THR A 187 -29.56 -25.44 -20.86
CA THR A 187 -28.11 -25.30 -21.10
C THR A 187 -27.45 -26.67 -21.29
N CYS A 188 -26.65 -26.81 -22.33
CA CYS A 188 -25.87 -28.03 -22.62
C CYS A 188 -24.39 -27.76 -22.38
N VAL A 189 -23.74 -28.59 -21.56
CA VAL A 189 -22.31 -28.48 -21.29
C VAL A 189 -21.60 -29.75 -21.75
N ILE A 190 -20.43 -29.56 -22.37
CA ILE A 190 -19.50 -30.62 -22.75
C ILE A 190 -18.47 -30.73 -21.63
N ASP A 191 -18.53 -31.79 -20.82
CA ASP A 191 -17.68 -31.94 -19.64
C ASP A 191 -16.52 -32.90 -19.89
N THR A 192 -15.30 -32.49 -19.55
CA THR A 192 -14.09 -33.33 -19.64
C THR A 192 -13.62 -33.65 -18.21
N VAL A 193 -14.09 -34.76 -17.66
CA VAL A 193 -13.87 -35.09 -16.24
C VAL A 193 -12.46 -35.64 -16.00
N TYR A 194 -11.64 -34.89 -15.25
CA TYR A 194 -10.49 -35.43 -14.52
C TYR A 194 -10.94 -35.90 -13.14
N LEU A 195 -10.64 -37.15 -12.78
CA LEU A 195 -10.90 -37.68 -11.44
C LEU A 195 -9.89 -37.10 -10.44
N SER A 196 -10.27 -36.08 -9.68
CA SER A 196 -9.61 -35.74 -8.41
C SER A 196 -10.61 -35.87 -7.26
N SER A 197 -10.31 -36.78 -6.35
CA SER A 197 -11.05 -37.07 -5.12
C SER A 197 -11.09 -35.86 -4.17
N SER A 198 -12.31 -35.41 -3.87
CA SER A 198 -12.79 -34.81 -2.62
C SER A 198 -11.77 -34.45 -1.53
N SER A 199 -11.53 -33.15 -1.33
CA SER A 199 -11.90 -32.44 -0.09
C SER A 199 -11.61 -30.93 -0.23
N SER A 200 -12.66 -30.13 -0.15
CA SER A 200 -12.56 -28.70 0.14
C SER A 200 -12.03 -28.54 1.56
N SER A 201 -10.72 -28.40 1.76
CA SER A 201 -10.18 -28.04 3.07
C SER A 201 -10.21 -26.53 3.24
N ASP A 202 -11.31 -25.99 3.76
CA ASP A 202 -11.29 -24.67 4.39
C ASP A 202 -10.31 -24.74 5.57
N GLY A 203 -9.10 -24.18 5.41
CA GLY A 203 -8.08 -24.09 6.46
C GLY A 203 -6.66 -24.54 6.05
N TRP A 204 -5.69 -24.30 6.93
CA TRP A 204 -4.28 -24.66 6.72
C TRP A 204 -4.02 -26.16 6.88
N SER A 205 -3.30 -26.76 5.94
CA SER A 205 -2.76 -28.11 6.04
C SER A 205 -1.37 -28.21 5.41
N TRP A 206 -0.47 -28.94 6.10
CA TRP A 206 0.89 -29.26 5.63
C TRP A 206 0.92 -30.37 4.58
N ASP A 207 -0.16 -31.14 4.44
CA ASP A 207 -0.24 -32.24 3.47
C ASP A 207 -0.62 -31.74 2.06
N VAL A 208 -1.06 -30.49 1.95
CA VAL A 208 -1.39 -29.84 0.67
C VAL A 208 -0.11 -29.19 0.12
N PRO A 209 0.44 -29.69 -1.01
CA PRO A 209 1.66 -29.15 -1.58
C PRO A 209 1.44 -27.76 -2.18
N LYS A 210 2.52 -26.98 -2.33
CA LYS A 210 2.47 -25.59 -2.79
C LYS A 210 1.89 -25.46 -4.21
N GLU A 211 2.09 -26.44 -5.06
CA GLU A 211 1.60 -26.44 -6.45
C GLU A 211 0.07 -26.46 -6.51
N GLN A 212 -0.61 -27.04 -5.52
CA GLN A 212 -2.08 -27.02 -5.41
C GLN A 212 -2.62 -25.70 -4.84
N ARG A 213 -1.74 -24.79 -4.40
CA ARG A 213 -2.12 -23.47 -3.88
C ARG A 213 -2.03 -22.37 -4.94
N LEU A 214 -1.46 -22.68 -6.10
CA LEU A 214 -1.43 -21.80 -7.27
C LEU A 214 -2.82 -21.76 -7.92
N ASN A 215 -3.25 -20.59 -8.37
CA ASN A 215 -4.49 -20.45 -9.12
C ASN A 215 -4.43 -21.24 -10.46
N PRO A 216 -5.25 -22.28 -10.66
CA PRO A 216 -5.20 -23.12 -11.87
C PRO A 216 -5.65 -22.39 -13.14
N GLU A 217 -6.32 -21.24 -13.02
CA GLU A 217 -6.77 -20.42 -14.15
C GLU A 217 -5.67 -19.48 -14.67
N ILE A 218 -4.53 -19.38 -13.97
CA ILE A 218 -3.42 -18.51 -14.34
C ILE A 218 -2.30 -19.30 -15.04
N ALA A 219 -1.83 -18.78 -16.17
CA ALA A 219 -0.64 -19.28 -16.84
C ALA A 219 0.63 -18.68 -16.20
N TYR A 220 1.36 -19.49 -15.43
CA TYR A 220 2.61 -19.07 -14.80
C TYR A 220 3.82 -19.24 -15.71
N GLY A 221 4.77 -18.31 -15.59
CA GLY A 221 6.15 -18.52 -16.04
C GLY A 221 6.93 -19.37 -15.04
N THR A 222 8.18 -19.70 -15.38
CA THR A 222 9.09 -20.42 -14.49
C THR A 222 10.47 -19.77 -14.46
N MET A 223 11.18 -19.95 -13.35
CA MET A 223 12.60 -19.65 -13.23
C MET A 223 13.28 -20.76 -12.41
N THR A 224 14.53 -21.07 -12.73
CA THR A 224 15.33 -22.06 -11.97
C THR A 224 16.44 -21.33 -11.24
N ASP A 225 16.52 -21.48 -9.92
CA ASP A 225 17.59 -20.88 -9.12
C ASP A 225 18.87 -21.68 -9.38
N PRO A 226 19.90 -21.09 -10.01
CA PRO A 226 21.09 -21.83 -10.41
C PRO A 226 21.92 -22.31 -9.21
N ARG A 227 21.65 -21.80 -8.00
CA ARG A 227 22.40 -22.10 -6.79
C ARG A 227 21.99 -23.42 -6.17
N ASP A 228 20.73 -23.83 -6.30
CA ASP A 228 20.18 -25.07 -5.74
C ASP A 228 19.33 -25.90 -6.73
N ASN A 229 19.19 -25.43 -7.97
CA ASN A 229 18.36 -26.00 -9.04
C ASN A 229 16.86 -26.11 -8.70
N LYS A 230 16.36 -25.37 -7.71
CA LYS A 230 14.92 -25.32 -7.44
C LYS A 230 14.22 -24.47 -8.50
N GLU A 231 13.13 -25.00 -9.03
CA GLU A 231 12.23 -24.25 -9.93
C GLU A 231 11.19 -23.50 -9.09
N TYR A 232 10.95 -22.25 -9.47
CA TYR A 232 9.90 -21.39 -8.93
C TYR A 232 8.99 -20.88 -10.04
N LYS A 233 7.69 -20.81 -9.78
CA LYS A 233 6.69 -20.16 -10.62
C LYS A 233 6.83 -18.64 -10.52
N THR A 234 6.56 -17.98 -11.63
CA THR A 234 6.67 -16.53 -11.78
C THR A 234 5.44 -15.98 -12.46
N ILE A 235 5.15 -14.71 -12.22
CA ILE A 235 4.00 -14.03 -12.79
C ILE A 235 4.31 -12.57 -13.06
N LYS A 236 3.74 -12.02 -14.13
CA LYS A 236 3.84 -10.58 -14.41
C LYS A 236 2.56 -9.89 -13.96
N ILE A 237 2.68 -8.93 -13.04
CA ILE A 237 1.57 -8.13 -12.51
C ILE A 237 1.90 -6.66 -12.78
N GLY A 238 1.09 -6.02 -13.63
CA GLY A 238 1.44 -4.70 -14.17
C GLY A 238 2.76 -4.74 -14.94
N ASN A 239 3.70 -3.87 -14.58
CA ASN A 239 5.05 -3.82 -15.16
C ASN A 239 6.07 -4.72 -14.43
N GLN A 240 5.71 -5.32 -13.29
CA GLN A 240 6.63 -6.09 -12.44
C GLN A 240 6.50 -7.59 -12.67
N THR A 241 7.62 -8.31 -12.71
CA THR A 241 7.64 -9.77 -12.77
C THR A 241 8.08 -10.36 -11.43
N TRP A 242 7.15 -10.99 -10.72
CA TRP A 242 7.33 -11.50 -9.37
C TRP A 242 7.52 -13.02 -9.36
N MET A 243 8.23 -13.54 -8.35
CA MET A 243 8.03 -14.92 -7.93
C MET A 243 6.60 -15.09 -7.39
N ALA A 244 5.89 -16.11 -7.87
CA ALA A 244 4.58 -16.53 -7.36
C ALA A 244 4.73 -17.44 -6.11
N GLU A 245 5.94 -17.94 -5.88
CA GLU A 245 6.28 -18.79 -4.74
C GLU A 245 7.28 -18.10 -3.80
N ASN A 246 7.27 -18.48 -2.52
CA ASN A 246 8.25 -17.98 -1.56
C ASN A 246 9.60 -18.67 -1.77
N LEU A 247 10.70 -17.91 -1.65
CA LEU A 247 12.05 -18.44 -1.79
C LEU A 247 12.33 -19.55 -0.76
N ASN A 248 13.01 -20.62 -1.19
CA ASN A 248 13.38 -21.77 -0.36
C ASN A 248 14.87 -22.15 -0.54
N TYR A 249 15.72 -21.15 -0.73
CA TYR A 249 17.16 -21.31 -0.88
C TYR A 249 17.85 -21.51 0.48
N TYR A 250 18.74 -22.50 0.58
CA TYR A 250 19.56 -22.73 1.76
C TYR A 250 20.90 -23.37 1.40
N ASP A 251 21.98 -22.73 1.84
CA ASP A 251 23.32 -23.31 1.82
C ASP A 251 23.75 -23.66 3.25
N LYS A 252 23.89 -24.96 3.51
CA LYS A 252 24.31 -25.51 4.80
C LYS A 252 25.74 -25.13 5.19
N GLU A 253 26.59 -24.84 4.21
CA GLU A 253 27.98 -24.45 4.43
C GLU A 253 28.09 -22.94 4.67
N ASN A 254 27.04 -22.16 4.38
CA ASN A 254 27.00 -20.73 4.62
C ASN A 254 26.65 -20.41 6.09
N PRO A 255 27.61 -19.88 6.89
CA PRO A 255 27.39 -19.58 8.31
C PRO A 255 26.31 -18.52 8.56
N SER A 256 25.95 -17.75 7.55
CA SER A 256 25.01 -16.62 7.66
C SER A 256 23.59 -16.96 7.28
N LEU A 257 23.37 -18.15 6.73
CA LEU A 257 22.06 -18.79 6.67
C LEU A 257 21.85 -19.73 7.86
N LYS A 258 22.95 -20.33 8.35
CA LYS A 258 22.95 -21.14 9.57
C LYS A 258 22.52 -20.27 10.76
N SER A 259 21.47 -20.68 11.48
CA SER A 259 20.85 -19.93 12.60
C SER A 259 20.19 -18.60 12.25
N LYS A 260 20.03 -18.28 10.97
CA LYS A 260 19.42 -17.03 10.47
C LYS A 260 18.34 -17.27 9.41
N SER A 261 18.05 -18.53 9.11
CA SER A 261 16.96 -18.98 8.25
C SER A 261 16.39 -20.29 8.79
N TRP A 262 15.09 -20.51 8.64
CA TRP A 262 14.38 -21.61 9.31
C TRP A 262 13.27 -22.20 8.44
N CYS A 263 13.09 -23.51 8.51
CA CYS A 263 11.84 -24.17 8.15
C CYS A 263 10.87 -24.18 9.33
N GLN A 264 9.58 -24.21 9.03
CA GLN A 264 8.53 -24.25 10.05
C GLN A 264 8.64 -25.53 10.90
N GLY A 265 8.50 -25.39 12.21
CA GLY A 265 8.46 -26.52 13.14
C GLY A 265 7.05 -27.09 13.25
N LYS A 266 6.89 -28.43 13.22
CA LYS A 266 5.57 -29.03 13.53
C LYS A 266 5.19 -28.66 14.97
N PRO A 267 3.91 -28.37 15.27
CA PRO A 267 3.48 -28.12 16.65
C PRO A 267 3.71 -29.30 17.61
N ASN A 268 4.00 -30.52 17.15
CA ASN A 268 4.13 -31.72 17.99
C ASN A 268 5.07 -32.81 17.40
N GLY A 269 6.39 -32.69 17.53
CA GLY A 269 7.20 -33.88 17.86
C GLY A 269 8.22 -34.47 16.87
N ASP A 270 8.49 -33.86 15.72
CA ASP A 270 9.63 -34.25 14.87
C ASP A 270 10.50 -33.02 14.61
N HIS A 271 11.35 -32.69 15.57
CA HIS A 271 12.28 -31.57 15.50
C HIS A 271 13.69 -32.11 15.31
N ASP A 272 14.45 -31.53 14.37
CA ASP A 272 15.90 -31.63 14.44
C ASP A 272 16.42 -30.91 15.70
N ALA A 273 17.74 -30.96 15.95
CA ALA A 273 18.34 -30.32 17.14
C ALA A 273 18.07 -28.80 17.25
N ASN A 274 17.46 -28.16 16.23
CA ASN A 274 17.11 -26.74 16.18
C ASN A 274 15.59 -26.47 16.19
N GLY A 275 14.73 -27.48 16.13
CA GLY A 275 13.26 -27.29 16.10
C GLY A 275 12.62 -27.32 14.71
N GLU A 276 13.36 -27.56 13.62
CA GLU A 276 12.89 -27.35 12.24
C GLU A 276 12.44 -28.64 11.54
N ASN A 277 11.53 -28.53 10.57
CA ASN A 277 11.14 -29.63 9.68
C ASN A 277 11.31 -29.22 8.22
N ALA A 278 12.31 -29.80 7.53
CA ALA A 278 12.63 -29.49 6.14
C ALA A 278 11.45 -29.67 5.15
N ALA A 279 10.52 -30.60 5.41
CA ALA A 279 9.36 -30.82 4.54
C ALA A 279 8.41 -29.61 4.51
N THR A 280 8.38 -28.82 5.59
CA THR A 280 7.52 -27.62 5.64
C THR A 280 8.00 -26.50 4.71
N CYS A 281 9.32 -26.38 4.53
CA CYS A 281 9.92 -25.44 3.59
C CYS A 281 9.50 -25.75 2.14
N GLU A 282 9.28 -27.01 1.80
CA GLU A 282 8.78 -27.41 0.48
C GLU A 282 7.31 -26.99 0.24
N VAL A 283 6.58 -26.60 1.29
CA VAL A 283 5.20 -26.10 1.19
C VAL A 283 5.15 -24.57 1.27
N THR A 284 5.82 -23.95 2.23
CA THR A 284 5.69 -22.49 2.49
C THR A 284 6.86 -21.66 1.98
N GLY A 285 7.93 -22.29 1.51
CA GLY A 285 9.24 -21.68 1.43
C GLY A 285 9.88 -21.52 2.81
N ARG A 286 11.07 -20.90 2.84
CA ARG A 286 11.89 -20.71 4.03
C ARG A 286 11.65 -19.33 4.64
N LEU A 287 11.79 -19.25 5.96
CA LEU A 287 11.77 -17.99 6.69
C LEU A 287 13.20 -17.50 6.90
N TYR A 288 13.47 -16.23 6.64
CA TYR A 288 14.78 -15.62 6.79
C TYR A 288 14.72 -14.50 7.82
N SER A 289 15.76 -14.34 8.63
CA SER A 289 16.00 -13.07 9.31
C SER A 289 16.26 -11.98 8.28
N TRP A 290 16.07 -10.71 8.64
CA TRP A 290 16.29 -9.63 7.68
C TRP A 290 17.76 -9.57 7.24
N ALA A 291 18.71 -9.83 8.14
CA ALA A 291 20.14 -9.92 7.81
C ALA A 291 20.46 -11.06 6.83
N ALA A 292 19.74 -12.19 6.90
CA ALA A 292 19.85 -13.23 5.88
C ALA A 292 19.19 -12.82 4.56
N ALA A 293 18.03 -12.13 4.62
CA ALA A 293 17.30 -11.69 3.44
C ALA A 293 18.05 -10.65 2.61
N ILE A 294 18.75 -9.71 3.26
CA ILE A 294 19.64 -8.73 2.60
C ILE A 294 21.02 -9.31 2.26
N ASP A 295 21.26 -10.59 2.56
CA ASP A 295 22.52 -11.29 2.36
C ASP A 295 23.75 -10.55 2.93
N SER A 296 23.72 -10.25 4.23
CA SER A 296 24.79 -9.52 4.94
C SER A 296 26.17 -10.22 4.95
N ALA A 297 26.31 -11.35 4.26
CA ALA A 297 27.43 -12.27 4.42
C ALA A 297 28.11 -12.74 3.14
N LYS A 298 27.87 -12.08 2.00
CA LYS A 298 28.44 -12.44 0.69
C LYS A 298 28.02 -13.82 0.21
N LEU A 299 26.79 -13.94 -0.26
CA LEU A 299 26.49 -14.87 -1.36
C LEU A 299 26.90 -14.29 -2.73
N TYR A 300 27.25 -13.00 -2.82
CA TYR A 300 27.83 -12.40 -4.05
C TYR A 300 29.06 -11.49 -3.82
N THR A 301 29.78 -11.21 -4.90
CA THR A 301 31.22 -10.84 -4.97
C THR A 301 31.59 -9.42 -4.55
N ASP A 302 30.65 -8.49 -4.36
CA ASP A 302 30.96 -7.11 -3.99
C ASP A 302 30.56 -6.79 -2.54
N LYS A 303 31.57 -6.79 -1.65
CA LYS A 303 31.58 -6.21 -0.29
C LYS A 303 30.40 -6.60 0.64
N SER A 304 30.53 -7.75 1.29
CA SER A 304 29.93 -8.11 2.61
C SER A 304 29.54 -6.89 3.41
N LEU A 305 28.25 -6.59 3.38
CA LEU A 305 27.66 -5.55 4.19
C LEU A 305 27.38 -6.17 5.56
N ASP A 306 28.22 -5.90 6.55
CA ASP A 306 27.99 -6.31 7.95
C ASP A 306 26.85 -5.46 8.54
N CYS A 307 25.63 -5.86 8.19
CA CYS A 307 24.45 -5.01 8.25
C CYS A 307 23.24 -5.84 8.74
N GLY A 308 22.31 -5.21 9.46
CA GLY A 308 21.28 -5.92 10.23
C GLY A 308 21.77 -6.36 11.63
N ASP A 309 20.90 -6.99 12.41
CA ASP A 309 21.20 -7.41 13.80
C ASP A 309 21.65 -6.27 14.75
N GLY A 310 21.14 -5.05 14.53
CA GLY A 310 21.45 -3.87 15.33
C GLY A 310 22.55 -2.98 14.75
N LYS A 311 23.02 -3.28 13.53
CA LYS A 311 23.90 -2.43 12.73
C LYS A 311 23.13 -1.79 11.58
N GLU A 312 23.29 -0.48 11.44
CA GLU A 312 22.69 0.32 10.37
C GLU A 312 23.36 -0.01 9.02
N CYS A 313 22.55 -0.09 7.97
CA CYS A 313 22.97 -0.57 6.66
C CYS A 313 23.02 0.60 5.66
N ILE A 314 24.15 0.78 4.99
CA ILE A 314 24.21 1.61 3.77
C ILE A 314 23.91 0.69 2.59
N LEU A 315 22.63 0.58 2.24
CA LEU A 315 22.17 -0.30 1.16
C LEU A 315 22.18 0.43 -0.19
N PRO A 316 22.54 -0.26 -1.29
CA PRO A 316 22.26 0.25 -2.63
C PRO A 316 20.74 0.33 -2.86
N VAL A 317 20.35 1.06 -3.90
CA VAL A 317 18.96 1.21 -4.35
C VAL A 317 18.26 -0.14 -4.50
N THR A 318 18.86 -1.02 -5.30
CA THR A 318 18.37 -2.37 -5.53
C THR A 318 19.24 -3.31 -4.73
N VAL A 319 18.64 -3.99 -3.77
CA VAL A 319 19.32 -4.99 -2.94
C VAL A 319 18.97 -6.35 -3.51
N GLN A 320 19.90 -6.97 -4.25
CA GLN A 320 19.74 -8.37 -4.67
C GLN A 320 19.38 -9.23 -3.46
N GLY A 321 20.17 -9.11 -2.39
CA GLY A 321 19.97 -9.85 -1.16
C GLY A 321 20.07 -11.37 -1.41
N ILE A 322 19.21 -12.13 -0.75
CA ILE A 322 19.15 -13.59 -0.86
C ILE A 322 18.58 -14.08 -2.21
N CYS A 323 18.04 -13.18 -3.03
CA CYS A 323 17.47 -13.52 -4.33
C CYS A 323 18.55 -13.96 -5.35
N PRO A 324 18.19 -14.83 -6.31
CA PRO A 324 19.14 -15.29 -7.33
C PRO A 324 19.52 -14.16 -8.30
N ASP A 325 20.61 -14.34 -9.05
CA ASP A 325 21.07 -13.34 -10.03
C ASP A 325 19.97 -12.97 -11.03
N GLY A 326 19.82 -11.66 -11.31
CA GLY A 326 18.72 -11.13 -12.12
C GLY A 326 17.40 -10.97 -11.36
N TRP A 327 17.41 -11.15 -10.03
CA TRP A 327 16.30 -10.93 -9.13
C TRP A 327 16.77 -10.22 -7.87
N HIS A 328 15.90 -9.45 -7.23
CA HIS A 328 16.22 -8.72 -6.01
C HIS A 328 15.15 -8.82 -4.94
N LEU A 329 15.54 -8.47 -3.70
CA LEU A 329 14.65 -8.30 -2.58
C LEU A 329 13.89 -6.96 -2.73
N PRO A 330 12.58 -6.99 -2.99
CA PRO A 330 11.82 -5.79 -3.30
C PRO A 330 11.79 -4.80 -2.13
N ASP A 331 11.87 -3.51 -2.45
CA ASP A 331 11.74 -2.43 -1.50
C ASP A 331 10.25 -2.06 -1.24
N THR A 332 10.00 -1.17 -0.29
CA THR A 332 8.62 -0.75 0.03
C THR A 332 7.91 0.02 -1.09
N SER A 333 8.65 0.58 -2.04
CA SER A 333 8.09 1.26 -3.22
C SER A 333 7.63 0.26 -4.26
N GLU A 334 8.38 -0.81 -4.48
CA GLU A 334 8.07 -1.89 -5.42
C GLU A 334 6.86 -2.71 -4.97
N TRP A 335 6.73 -2.98 -3.67
CA TRP A 335 5.50 -3.56 -3.10
C TRP A 335 4.28 -2.66 -3.30
N ARG A 336 4.44 -1.34 -3.22
CA ARG A 336 3.34 -0.41 -3.47
C ARG A 336 2.94 -0.39 -4.95
N THR A 337 3.90 -0.49 -5.87
CA THR A 337 3.62 -0.66 -7.31
C THR A 337 2.75 -1.89 -7.55
N LEU A 338 3.08 -3.02 -6.91
CA LEU A 338 2.23 -4.21 -6.94
C LEU A 338 0.83 -3.94 -6.39
N PHE A 339 0.70 -3.30 -5.22
CA PHE A 339 -0.62 -3.00 -4.64
C PHE A 339 -1.47 -2.13 -5.55
N ASN A 340 -0.88 -1.10 -6.18
CA ASN A 340 -1.58 -0.25 -7.13
C ASN A 340 -2.03 -1.03 -8.38
N ALA A 341 -1.18 -1.92 -8.89
CA ALA A 341 -1.51 -2.76 -10.05
C ALA A 341 -2.70 -3.69 -9.80
N VAL A 342 -2.97 -4.07 -8.55
CA VAL A 342 -4.10 -4.93 -8.16
C VAL A 342 -5.29 -4.16 -7.58
N GLY A 343 -5.36 -2.85 -7.80
CA GLY A 343 -6.51 -2.01 -7.42
C GLY A 343 -6.38 -1.26 -6.10
N GLY A 344 -5.16 -1.19 -5.54
CA GLY A 344 -4.83 -0.39 -4.38
C GLY A 344 -4.74 -1.18 -3.07
N GLN A 345 -4.13 -0.56 -2.06
CA GLN A 345 -3.77 -1.20 -0.80
C GLN A 345 -4.98 -1.76 -0.02
N SER A 346 -6.16 -1.13 -0.16
CA SER A 346 -7.39 -1.50 0.55
C SER A 346 -7.98 -2.86 0.17
N ILE A 347 -7.66 -3.35 -1.02
CA ILE A 347 -8.20 -4.60 -1.58
C ILE A 347 -7.11 -5.57 -2.05
N ALA A 348 -5.85 -5.14 -2.06
CA ALA A 348 -4.72 -5.93 -2.53
C ALA A 348 -4.59 -7.29 -1.82
N GLY A 349 -4.92 -7.38 -0.53
CA GLY A 349 -4.94 -8.66 0.19
C GLY A 349 -5.90 -9.65 -0.44
N LYS A 350 -7.11 -9.24 -0.83
CA LYS A 350 -8.09 -10.13 -1.49
C LYS A 350 -7.57 -10.69 -2.82
N PHE A 351 -6.82 -9.90 -3.58
CA PHE A 351 -6.35 -10.27 -4.91
C PHE A 351 -5.01 -11.01 -4.92
N LEU A 352 -4.18 -10.82 -3.91
CA LEU A 352 -2.83 -11.41 -3.83
C LEU A 352 -2.79 -12.70 -3.00
N LYS A 353 -3.70 -12.87 -2.03
CA LYS A 353 -3.81 -14.11 -1.24
C LYS A 353 -4.18 -15.29 -2.15
N SER A 354 -3.54 -16.44 -1.92
CA SER A 354 -3.89 -17.71 -2.58
C SER A 354 -5.36 -18.10 -2.35
N GLN A 355 -5.91 -18.89 -3.26
CA GLN A 355 -7.30 -19.36 -3.22
C GLN A 355 -7.57 -20.34 -2.07
N THR A 356 -6.52 -20.91 -1.46
CA THR A 356 -6.64 -21.93 -0.42
C THR A 356 -5.57 -21.81 0.67
N GLY A 357 -5.91 -22.28 1.87
CA GLY A 357 -5.01 -22.42 3.01
C GLY A 357 -4.97 -21.25 3.98
N TRP A 358 -5.81 -20.24 3.79
CA TRP A 358 -6.10 -19.24 4.80
C TRP A 358 -7.20 -19.77 5.72
N ILE A 359 -7.03 -19.59 7.03
CA ILE A 359 -8.06 -19.96 7.99
C ILE A 359 -9.19 -18.93 8.00
N ASN A 360 -10.24 -19.16 8.82
CA ASN A 360 -11.37 -18.24 8.99
C ASN A 360 -12.07 -17.79 7.70
N LYS A 361 -12.02 -18.61 6.65
CA LYS A 361 -12.53 -18.27 5.30
C LYS A 361 -11.84 -17.03 4.70
N GLY A 362 -10.61 -16.75 5.11
CA GLY A 362 -9.81 -15.61 4.68
C GLY A 362 -9.08 -15.79 3.35
N ASN A 363 -9.46 -16.80 2.55
CA ASN A 363 -8.83 -17.09 1.26
C ASN A 363 -8.97 -15.88 0.32
N GLY A 364 -7.96 -15.65 -0.50
CA GLY A 364 -8.03 -14.67 -1.58
C GLY A 364 -8.66 -15.25 -2.84
N THR A 365 -8.76 -14.39 -3.84
CA THR A 365 -9.14 -14.78 -5.20
C THR A 365 -7.95 -15.20 -6.04
N ASP A 366 -6.74 -14.77 -5.65
CA ASP A 366 -5.51 -14.91 -6.42
C ASP A 366 -5.68 -14.51 -7.91
N ALA A 367 -6.43 -13.44 -8.16
CA ALA A 367 -6.84 -13.06 -9.52
C ALA A 367 -5.67 -12.72 -10.46
N PHE A 368 -4.49 -12.45 -9.89
CA PHE A 368 -3.28 -12.09 -10.62
C PHE A 368 -2.16 -13.13 -10.50
N GLY A 369 -2.42 -14.29 -9.88
CA GLY A 369 -1.43 -15.36 -9.71
C GLY A 369 -0.25 -15.00 -8.82
N PHE A 370 -0.44 -14.14 -7.83
CA PHE A 370 0.61 -13.88 -6.85
C PHE A 370 0.73 -15.03 -5.85
N SER A 371 -0.37 -15.71 -5.51
CA SER A 371 -0.40 -16.89 -4.66
C SER A 371 0.28 -16.71 -3.30
N ALA A 372 -0.01 -15.60 -2.59
CA ALA A 372 0.55 -15.40 -1.25
C ALA A 372 0.06 -16.51 -0.29
N LEU A 373 1.01 -17.16 0.36
CA LEU A 373 0.77 -18.21 1.35
C LEU A 373 0.94 -17.67 2.78
N PRO A 374 0.03 -18.01 3.71
CA PRO A 374 0.13 -17.58 5.11
C PRO A 374 1.16 -18.41 5.87
N ALA A 375 2.43 -18.23 5.51
CA ALA A 375 3.56 -18.95 6.06
C ALA A 375 3.87 -18.59 7.52
N GLY A 376 3.19 -17.58 8.10
CA GLY A 376 3.45 -17.10 9.44
C GLY A 376 4.85 -16.52 9.60
N ARG A 377 5.36 -16.55 10.83
CA ARG A 377 6.71 -16.07 11.15
C ARG A 377 7.41 -16.95 12.16
N ARG A 378 8.72 -16.78 12.27
CA ARG A 378 9.56 -17.31 13.34
C ARG A 378 9.99 -16.16 14.27
N TYR A 379 9.90 -16.34 15.57
CA TYR A 379 10.46 -15.41 16.54
C TYR A 379 11.25 -16.14 17.63
N LEU A 380 12.17 -15.42 18.28
CA LEU A 380 12.90 -15.91 19.45
C LEU A 380 12.11 -15.63 20.71
N PHE A 381 11.81 -16.68 21.47
CA PHE A 381 11.30 -16.56 22.82
C PHE A 381 12.41 -16.89 23.83
N LYS A 382 12.59 -16.01 24.81
CA LYS A 382 13.46 -16.26 25.97
C LYS A 382 12.62 -16.83 27.10
N SER A 383 12.92 -18.05 27.52
CA SER A 383 12.31 -18.60 28.74
C SER A 383 12.75 -17.81 29.97
N PHE A 384 12.01 -17.97 31.07
CA PHE A 384 12.39 -17.42 32.37
C PHE A 384 13.75 -17.97 32.85
N ASP A 385 14.14 -19.15 32.40
CA ASP A 385 15.41 -19.81 32.73
C ASP A 385 16.59 -19.34 31.85
N GLY A 386 16.33 -18.45 30.88
CA GLY A 386 17.36 -17.82 30.06
C GLY A 386 17.71 -18.54 28.77
N ASP A 387 17.01 -19.63 28.44
CA ASP A 387 17.20 -20.37 27.20
C ASP A 387 16.42 -19.72 26.04
N ASP A 388 17.07 -19.65 24.87
CA ASP A 388 16.49 -19.15 23.62
C ASP A 388 15.85 -20.30 22.82
N TYR A 389 14.54 -20.21 22.55
CA TYR A 389 13.82 -21.20 21.73
C TYR A 389 13.17 -20.56 20.49
N ASN A 390 13.24 -21.28 19.37
CA ASN A 390 12.51 -20.93 18.15
C ASN A 390 11.01 -21.13 18.38
N THR A 391 10.21 -20.10 18.18
CA THR A 391 8.75 -20.21 18.19
C THR A 391 8.19 -19.77 16.84
N PHE A 392 7.24 -20.55 16.33
CA PHE A 392 6.55 -20.27 15.08
C PHE A 392 5.07 -19.98 15.34
N ASN A 393 4.53 -18.94 14.73
CA ASN A 393 3.12 -18.56 14.88
C ASN A 393 2.53 -17.97 13.59
N TYR A 394 1.20 -17.82 13.59
CA TYR A 394 0.39 -17.26 12.50
C TYR A 394 0.40 -18.06 11.20
N VAL A 395 0.83 -19.33 11.23
CA VAL A 395 0.71 -20.20 10.06
C VAL A 395 -0.77 -20.43 9.76
N GLY A 396 -1.18 -20.20 8.51
CA GLY A 396 -2.59 -20.22 8.12
C GLY A 396 -3.32 -18.89 8.31
N GLU A 397 -2.76 -17.96 9.08
CA GLU A 397 -3.39 -16.68 9.43
C GLU A 397 -2.77 -15.51 8.68
N ILE A 398 -1.43 -15.41 8.68
CA ILE A 398 -0.73 -14.22 8.17
C ILE A 398 0.42 -14.62 7.25
N ALA A 399 0.50 -13.97 6.09
CA ALA A 399 1.69 -13.99 5.25
C ALA A 399 2.57 -12.80 5.58
N PHE A 400 3.85 -13.01 5.93
CA PHE A 400 4.82 -11.95 6.16
C PHE A 400 5.94 -12.00 5.12
N PHE A 401 6.26 -10.85 4.52
CA PHE A 401 7.32 -10.72 3.54
C PHE A 401 8.31 -9.63 3.93
N TRP A 402 9.61 -9.96 3.92
CA TRP A 402 10.62 -8.92 4.07
C TRP A 402 10.65 -7.97 2.87
N THR A 403 10.97 -6.70 3.17
CA THR A 403 11.41 -5.73 2.16
C THR A 403 12.89 -5.42 2.37
N SER A 404 13.56 -4.87 1.36
CA SER A 404 14.94 -4.37 1.50
C SER A 404 15.03 -3.04 2.26
N SER A 405 13.91 -2.35 2.53
CA SER A 405 13.90 -1.06 3.23
C SER A 405 14.12 -1.20 4.74
N GLU A 406 15.21 -0.60 5.25
CA GLU A 406 15.52 -0.58 6.69
C GLU A 406 14.73 0.50 7.45
N MET A 407 14.42 0.24 8.72
CA MET A 407 13.95 1.26 9.67
C MET A 407 15.12 1.79 10.52
N HIS A 408 15.57 3.01 10.22
CA HIS A 408 16.69 3.66 10.91
C HIS A 408 16.51 3.68 12.44
N ASN A 409 17.61 3.45 13.17
CA ASN A 409 17.74 3.53 14.63
C ASN A 409 17.04 2.48 15.50
N LYS A 410 16.57 1.34 14.95
CA LYS A 410 15.81 0.35 15.77
C LYS A 410 16.16 -1.13 15.58
N GLY A 411 17.14 -1.49 14.74
CA GLY A 411 17.44 -2.90 14.45
C GLY A 411 16.22 -3.64 13.87
N ALA A 412 15.42 -2.92 13.08
CA ALA A 412 14.17 -3.36 12.50
C ALA A 412 14.13 -2.99 11.01
N ALA A 413 13.31 -3.71 10.25
CA ALA A 413 13.11 -3.44 8.84
C ALA A 413 11.63 -3.46 8.50
N TYR A 414 11.28 -2.84 7.37
CA TYR A 414 9.92 -2.87 6.87
C TYR A 414 9.59 -4.27 6.34
N ARG A 415 8.36 -4.69 6.60
CA ARG A 415 7.77 -5.91 6.04
C ARG A 415 6.39 -5.61 5.48
N ILE A 416 5.95 -6.45 4.56
CA ILE A 416 4.56 -6.54 4.13
C ILE A 416 3.87 -7.66 4.89
N TYR A 417 2.61 -7.46 5.27
CA TYR A 417 1.76 -8.54 5.74
C TYR A 417 0.35 -8.52 5.16
N LEU A 418 -0.16 -9.72 4.90
CA LEU A 418 -1.55 -10.00 4.49
C LEU A 418 -2.19 -10.89 5.54
N SER A 419 -3.43 -10.61 5.94
CA SER A 419 -4.14 -11.31 7.01
C SER A 419 -5.36 -12.06 6.49
N ASP A 420 -5.77 -13.13 7.16
CA ASP A 420 -6.98 -13.89 6.86
C ASP A 420 -8.26 -13.06 7.08
N ASP A 421 -8.26 -12.20 8.09
CA ASP A 421 -9.40 -11.37 8.49
C ASP A 421 -9.52 -10.03 7.73
N SER A 422 -8.68 -9.78 6.73
CA SER A 422 -8.63 -8.50 6.03
C SER A 422 -8.30 -8.63 4.54
N ASP A 423 -8.95 -7.78 3.75
CA ASP A 423 -8.64 -7.57 2.32
C ASP A 423 -7.52 -6.53 2.12
N PHE A 424 -7.11 -5.83 3.19
CA PHE A 424 -6.07 -4.81 3.15
C PHE A 424 -4.67 -5.45 3.16
N ALA A 425 -3.78 -4.99 2.28
CA ALA A 425 -2.35 -5.34 2.35
C ALA A 425 -1.59 -4.31 3.18
N SER A 426 -0.93 -4.70 4.27
CA SER A 426 -0.32 -3.73 5.18
C SER A 426 1.19 -3.72 5.13
N ARG A 427 1.76 -2.54 5.40
CA ARG A 427 3.20 -2.35 5.62
C ARG A 427 3.41 -1.89 7.05
N ASP A 428 4.23 -2.63 7.79
CA ASP A 428 4.68 -2.27 9.12
C ASP A 428 6.19 -2.56 9.27
N PHE A 429 6.68 -2.63 10.50
CA PHE A 429 8.07 -2.95 10.79
C PHE A 429 8.18 -4.15 11.73
N SER A 430 9.29 -4.86 11.61
CA SER A 430 9.59 -6.02 12.44
C SER A 430 11.05 -6.00 12.84
N GLY A 431 11.36 -6.48 14.04
CA GLY A 431 12.74 -6.67 14.47
C GLY A 431 13.49 -7.58 13.48
N ALA A 432 14.72 -7.21 13.13
CA ALA A 432 15.50 -7.87 12.08
C ALA A 432 15.82 -9.36 12.38
N LYS A 433 15.69 -9.79 13.64
CA LYS A 433 15.89 -11.17 14.11
C LYS A 433 14.71 -12.11 13.86
N ILE A 434 13.55 -11.55 13.52
CA ILE A 434 12.33 -12.33 13.24
C ILE A 434 12.47 -12.96 11.85
N GLY A 435 12.00 -14.19 11.69
CA GLY A 435 11.99 -14.90 10.41
C GLY A 435 10.71 -14.62 9.63
N HIS A 436 10.83 -14.05 8.43
CA HIS A 436 9.72 -13.84 7.48
C HIS A 436 10.08 -14.42 6.11
N SER A 437 9.08 -14.65 5.27
CA SER A 437 9.30 -15.13 3.90
C SER A 437 9.97 -14.06 3.03
N VAL A 438 10.64 -14.51 1.97
CA VAL A 438 11.16 -13.64 0.90
C VAL A 438 10.46 -14.01 -0.39
N ARG A 439 10.12 -12.99 -1.17
CA ARG A 439 9.57 -13.13 -2.51
C ARG A 439 10.30 -12.17 -3.42
N CYS A 440 11.02 -12.73 -4.39
CA CYS A 440 11.92 -11.95 -5.22
C CYS A 440 11.17 -11.30 -6.38
N LEU A 441 11.67 -10.13 -6.77
CA LEU A 441 11.22 -9.39 -7.94
C LEU A 441 12.31 -9.47 -9.01
N LYS A 442 11.93 -9.70 -10.26
CA LYS A 442 12.89 -9.83 -11.37
C LYS A 442 13.46 -8.45 -11.71
N ASP A 443 14.76 -8.39 -11.93
CA ASP A 443 15.41 -7.20 -12.46
C ASP A 443 14.89 -6.97 -13.88
N ASP A 444 14.25 -5.83 -14.12
CA ASP A 444 13.99 -5.39 -15.48
C ASP A 444 15.07 -4.38 -15.88
N SER A 445 15.67 -4.59 -17.04
CA SER A 445 16.59 -3.62 -17.64
C SER A 445 15.93 -2.26 -17.89
N SER A 446 14.58 -2.19 -17.91
CA SER A 446 13.82 -0.94 -17.94
C SER A 446 13.41 -0.40 -16.56
N SER A 447 13.66 -1.11 -15.46
CA SER A 447 13.39 -0.66 -14.08
C SER A 447 14.66 -0.28 -13.31
N PHE A 448 15.84 -0.46 -13.90
CA PHE A 448 17.08 0.00 -13.28
C PHE A 448 17.15 1.53 -13.33
N ILE A 449 16.91 2.18 -12.20
CA ILE A 449 17.16 3.61 -12.04
C ILE A 449 18.65 3.72 -11.71
N PRO A 450 19.51 4.13 -12.66
CA PRO A 450 20.93 4.21 -12.39
C PRO A 450 21.18 5.24 -11.28
N HIS A 451 22.10 4.90 -10.38
CA HIS A 451 22.58 5.90 -9.43
C HIS A 451 23.20 7.07 -10.20
N VAL A 452 22.82 8.28 -9.80
CA VAL A 452 23.28 9.53 -10.40
C VAL A 452 24.32 10.11 -9.47
N GLU A 453 25.52 10.32 -9.98
CA GLU A 453 26.57 11.02 -9.23
C GLU A 453 26.21 12.51 -9.06
N PRO A 454 26.56 13.12 -7.91
CA PRO A 454 26.45 14.56 -7.70
C PRO A 454 27.04 15.36 -8.87
N CYS A 455 26.28 16.30 -9.41
CA CYS A 455 26.75 17.19 -10.47
C CYS A 455 27.28 18.52 -9.93
N LYS A 456 27.07 18.81 -8.65
CA LYS A 456 27.51 20.03 -7.98
C LYS A 456 28.37 19.70 -6.76
N THR A 457 29.43 20.48 -6.58
CA THR A 457 30.31 20.48 -5.41
C THR A 457 30.55 21.91 -4.93
N GLU A 458 31.32 22.10 -3.86
CA GLU A 458 31.70 23.43 -3.39
C GLU A 458 32.48 24.24 -4.45
N ASP A 459 33.25 23.55 -5.32
CA ASP A 459 34.18 24.18 -6.26
C ASP A 459 33.67 24.21 -7.72
N ALA A 460 32.65 23.43 -8.06
CA ALA A 460 32.16 23.30 -9.43
C ALA A 460 30.65 22.98 -9.51
N ASP A 461 29.97 23.57 -10.49
CA ASP A 461 28.59 23.23 -10.85
C ASP A 461 28.58 22.71 -12.29
N ASN A 462 28.53 21.38 -12.43
CA ASN A 462 28.45 20.66 -13.70
C ASN A 462 27.02 20.16 -13.97
N CYS A 463 26.02 20.62 -13.22
CA CYS A 463 24.64 20.21 -13.43
C CYS A 463 24.12 20.72 -14.77
N LYS A 464 23.30 19.90 -15.43
CA LYS A 464 22.67 20.26 -16.71
C LYS A 464 21.47 21.16 -16.43
N HIS A 465 21.76 22.46 -16.32
CA HIS A 465 20.75 23.49 -16.11
C HIS A 465 20.04 23.86 -17.42
N GLY A 466 18.79 24.29 -17.28
CA GLY A 466 17.96 24.83 -18.35
C GLY A 466 17.00 25.89 -17.82
N THR A 467 16.07 26.32 -18.66
CA THR A 467 15.01 27.24 -18.27
C THR A 467 13.67 26.84 -18.88
N LEU A 468 12.60 27.24 -18.21
CA LEU A 468 11.21 27.13 -18.63
C LEU A 468 10.57 28.50 -18.49
N THR A 469 10.04 29.07 -19.56
CA THR A 469 9.20 30.28 -19.49
C THR A 469 7.74 29.87 -19.54
N ASP A 470 7.00 30.19 -18.48
CA ASP A 470 5.55 29.99 -18.42
C ASP A 470 4.85 31.04 -19.29
N SER A 471 4.24 30.60 -20.39
CA SER A 471 3.54 31.49 -21.32
C SER A 471 2.32 32.20 -20.73
N ARG A 472 1.81 31.73 -19.57
CA ARG A 472 0.59 32.26 -18.94
C ARG A 472 0.85 33.57 -18.19
N ASP A 473 2.02 33.71 -17.57
CA ASP A 473 2.41 34.89 -16.77
C ASP A 473 3.78 35.49 -17.14
N GLY A 474 4.51 34.86 -18.06
CA GLY A 474 5.85 35.28 -18.50
C GLY A 474 6.97 34.95 -17.51
N GLN A 475 6.67 34.28 -16.38
CA GLN A 475 7.69 33.92 -15.39
C GLN A 475 8.62 32.87 -15.99
N THR A 476 9.92 33.14 -15.91
CA THR A 476 10.96 32.16 -16.28
C THR A 476 11.50 31.50 -15.03
N TYR A 477 11.58 30.17 -15.07
CA TYR A 477 12.07 29.29 -14.02
C TYR A 477 13.30 28.54 -14.50
N LYS A 478 14.24 28.29 -13.62
CA LYS A 478 15.37 27.38 -13.84
C LYS A 478 14.92 25.94 -13.75
N THR A 479 15.57 25.09 -14.53
CA THR A 479 15.33 23.65 -14.55
C THR A 479 16.66 22.91 -14.44
N VAL A 480 16.63 21.67 -13.97
CA VAL A 480 17.81 20.82 -13.85
C VAL A 480 17.49 19.38 -14.25
N VAL A 481 18.42 18.72 -14.94
CA VAL A 481 18.32 17.29 -15.24
C VAL A 481 18.97 16.49 -14.12
N ILE A 482 18.20 15.59 -13.50
CA ILE A 482 18.67 14.65 -12.48
C ILE A 482 18.30 13.24 -12.94
N GLY A 483 19.32 12.45 -13.26
CA GLY A 483 19.12 11.14 -13.91
C GLY A 483 18.40 11.28 -15.24
N THR A 484 17.26 10.61 -15.36
CA THR A 484 16.39 10.65 -16.54
C THR A 484 15.33 11.76 -16.49
N GLN A 485 15.19 12.44 -15.36
CA GLN A 485 14.12 13.39 -15.10
C GLN A 485 14.60 14.84 -15.24
N THR A 486 13.78 15.71 -15.83
CA THR A 486 14.05 17.15 -15.89
C THR A 486 13.09 17.89 -14.96
N TRP A 487 13.60 18.38 -13.84
CA TRP A 487 12.84 19.03 -12.79
C TRP A 487 12.91 20.55 -12.89
N MET A 488 11.87 21.25 -12.43
CA MET A 488 12.05 22.64 -12.02
C MET A 488 13.02 22.71 -10.83
N ALA A 489 13.96 23.64 -10.89
CA ALA A 489 14.87 23.96 -9.78
C ALA A 489 14.28 25.02 -8.84
N GLU A 490 13.23 25.72 -9.29
CA GLU A 490 12.50 26.73 -8.54
C GLU A 490 11.04 26.31 -8.36
N ASN A 491 10.44 26.68 -7.23
CA ASN A 491 9.03 26.39 -6.97
C ASN A 491 8.13 27.24 -7.88
N LEU A 492 7.00 26.68 -8.33
CA LEU A 492 6.05 27.39 -9.18
C LEU A 492 5.50 28.64 -8.49
N ASN A 493 5.43 29.77 -9.21
CA ASN A 493 4.96 31.06 -8.70
C ASN A 493 3.72 31.61 -9.44
N TYR A 494 3.03 30.75 -10.19
CA TYR A 494 1.82 31.10 -10.93
C TYR A 494 0.64 31.45 -10.00
N ALA A 495 0.04 32.62 -10.17
CA ALA A 495 -1.10 33.04 -9.36
C ALA A 495 -2.42 32.44 -9.87
N VAL A 496 -2.99 31.50 -9.13
CA VAL A 496 -4.34 30.99 -9.40
C VAL A 496 -5.36 32.01 -8.92
N THR A 497 -5.91 32.80 -9.86
CA THR A 497 -6.91 33.84 -9.61
C THR A 497 -8.29 33.40 -10.11
N GLY A 498 -9.37 33.92 -9.52
CA GLY A 498 -10.74 33.65 -9.98
C GLY A 498 -11.34 32.30 -9.57
N SER A 499 -10.66 31.52 -8.72
CA SER A 499 -11.20 30.31 -8.10
C SER A 499 -11.67 30.61 -6.67
N PRO A 500 -12.95 30.97 -6.44
CA PRO A 500 -13.42 31.40 -5.13
C PRO A 500 -13.29 30.27 -4.10
N TYR A 501 -12.52 30.51 -3.03
CA TYR A 501 -12.44 29.61 -1.88
C TYR A 501 -13.04 30.25 -0.63
N ASN A 502 -14.36 30.37 -0.59
CA ASN A 502 -15.01 30.96 0.57
C ASN A 502 -15.11 29.95 1.73
N TYR A 503 -14.04 29.82 2.51
CA TYR A 503 -14.04 29.04 3.75
C TYR A 503 -13.93 29.98 4.95
N HIS A 504 -15.01 30.08 5.71
CA HIS A 504 -15.06 30.86 6.95
C HIS A 504 -14.61 30.01 8.14
N TYR A 505 -13.48 30.38 8.73
CA TYR A 505 -13.10 29.94 10.07
C TYR A 505 -12.52 31.14 10.84
N GLY A 506 -13.33 31.75 11.70
CA GLY A 506 -13.03 33.04 12.31
C GLY A 506 -13.10 34.21 11.32
N ASP A 507 -12.32 35.25 11.54
CA ASP A 507 -12.32 36.50 10.74
C ASP A 507 -11.54 36.40 9.41
N TYR A 508 -10.98 35.23 9.08
CA TYR A 508 -10.17 35.06 7.88
C TYR A 508 -11.02 34.59 6.70
N THR A 509 -10.98 35.34 5.60
CA THR A 509 -11.51 34.95 4.28
C THR A 509 -10.38 34.99 3.26
N SER A 510 -10.35 34.04 2.32
CA SER A 510 -9.46 34.12 1.17
C SER A 510 -10.22 33.74 -0.09
N ASP A 511 -10.22 34.61 -1.07
CA ASP A 511 -10.79 34.39 -2.40
C ASP A 511 -9.83 33.66 -3.37
N SER A 512 -8.61 33.37 -2.91
CA SER A 512 -7.56 32.69 -3.66
C SER A 512 -7.32 31.26 -3.15
N THR A 513 -6.81 30.40 -4.02
CA THR A 513 -6.35 29.04 -3.69
C THR A 513 -4.83 28.87 -3.83
N SER A 514 -4.12 29.98 -4.08
CA SER A 514 -2.66 30.07 -4.11
C SER A 514 -2.19 31.30 -3.32
N TRP A 515 -1.15 31.15 -2.50
CA TRP A 515 -0.74 32.18 -1.54
C TRP A 515 0.78 32.35 -1.53
N CYS A 516 1.23 33.60 -1.38
CA CYS A 516 2.58 33.85 -0.87
C CYS A 516 2.62 33.51 0.61
N TYR A 517 3.78 33.08 1.12
CA TYR A 517 3.92 32.86 2.55
C TYR A 517 3.64 34.17 3.33
N LYS A 518 2.80 34.11 4.37
CA LYS A 518 2.26 35.28 5.11
C LYS A 518 1.51 36.31 4.24
N ASN A 519 1.10 35.94 3.04
CA ASN A 519 0.51 36.84 2.03
C ASN A 519 1.41 38.03 1.65
N ASP A 520 2.74 37.85 1.74
CA ASP A 520 3.72 38.86 1.36
C ASP A 520 4.35 38.52 0.01
N GLU A 521 4.24 39.41 -0.98
CA GLU A 521 4.76 39.22 -2.34
C GLU A 521 6.27 38.95 -2.38
N THR A 522 7.04 39.49 -1.44
CA THR A 522 8.48 39.23 -1.34
C THR A 522 8.77 37.75 -1.08
N ASN A 523 7.87 37.07 -0.34
CA ASN A 523 7.97 35.64 -0.09
C ASN A 523 7.59 34.81 -1.31
N CYS A 524 6.69 35.28 -2.18
CA CYS A 524 6.45 34.62 -3.47
C CYS A 524 7.71 34.64 -4.35
N THR A 525 8.41 35.79 -4.39
CA THR A 525 9.67 35.91 -5.14
C THR A 525 10.75 34.98 -4.59
N LYS A 526 10.79 34.81 -3.26
CA LYS A 526 11.79 33.98 -2.58
C LYS A 526 11.50 32.49 -2.65
N TYR A 527 10.25 32.09 -2.40
CA TYR A 527 9.87 30.70 -2.14
C TYR A 527 8.94 30.09 -3.21
N GLY A 528 8.44 30.89 -4.14
CA GLY A 528 7.26 30.55 -4.94
C GLY A 528 5.97 30.62 -4.12
N ARG A 529 4.88 30.09 -4.68
CA ARG A 529 3.57 30.06 -4.03
C ARG A 529 3.29 28.73 -3.35
N LEU A 530 2.43 28.80 -2.35
CA LEU A 530 1.78 27.65 -1.72
C LEU A 530 0.40 27.47 -2.36
N TYR A 531 0.07 26.25 -2.77
CA TYR A 531 -1.15 25.92 -3.50
C TYR A 531 -1.98 24.92 -2.75
N ARG A 532 -3.31 24.98 -2.90
CA ARG A 532 -4.19 23.89 -2.49
C ARG A 532 -4.12 22.73 -3.48
N TRP A 533 -4.29 21.49 -3.03
CA TRP A 533 -4.22 20.32 -3.90
C TRP A 533 -5.24 20.35 -5.05
N THR A 534 -6.47 20.81 -4.81
CA THR A 534 -7.47 20.93 -5.90
C THR A 534 -7.07 21.95 -6.98
N SER A 535 -6.26 22.94 -6.62
CA SER A 535 -5.77 23.94 -7.57
C SER A 535 -4.63 23.40 -8.40
N ILE A 536 -3.72 22.63 -7.79
CA ILE A 536 -2.63 22.03 -8.55
C ILE A 536 -3.14 20.95 -9.50
N MET A 537 -4.21 20.26 -9.13
CA MET A 537 -4.83 19.25 -9.96
C MET A 537 -5.75 19.87 -11.01
N ASP A 538 -5.84 21.20 -11.12
CA ASP A 538 -6.75 21.85 -12.07
C ASP A 538 -8.17 21.24 -12.05
N SER A 539 -8.74 21.11 -10.85
CA SER A 539 -10.05 20.47 -10.67
C SER A 539 -11.16 21.07 -11.55
N ALA A 540 -11.04 22.35 -11.93
CA ALA A 540 -11.97 23.04 -12.82
C ALA A 540 -11.80 22.65 -14.30
N GLY A 541 -10.65 22.07 -14.66
CA GLY A 541 -10.26 21.73 -16.02
C GLY A 541 -9.97 22.96 -16.88
N THR A 542 -9.31 23.95 -16.30
CA THR A 542 -8.97 25.24 -16.91
C THR A 542 -7.87 25.11 -17.96
N TRP A 543 -6.88 24.26 -17.68
CA TRP A 543 -5.68 24.05 -18.47
C TRP A 543 -5.62 22.64 -19.05
N SER A 544 -6.19 21.64 -18.37
CA SER A 544 -6.24 20.26 -18.84
C SER A 544 -7.52 19.54 -18.41
N THR A 545 -7.93 18.50 -19.14
CA THR A 545 -9.09 17.68 -18.75
C THR A 545 -8.71 16.48 -17.87
N SER A 546 -7.42 16.21 -17.70
CA SER A 546 -6.87 14.99 -17.09
C SER A 546 -7.31 14.74 -15.65
N SER A 547 -7.78 15.78 -14.97
CA SER A 547 -8.18 15.78 -13.56
C SER A 547 -9.41 16.66 -13.31
N LYS A 548 -10.18 16.96 -14.35
CA LYS A 548 -11.42 17.74 -14.22
C LYS A 548 -12.41 17.00 -13.32
N GLY A 549 -12.97 17.70 -12.34
CA GLY A 549 -13.89 17.13 -11.34
C GLY A 549 -13.21 16.48 -10.13
N CYS A 550 -11.87 16.44 -10.11
CA CYS A 550 -11.11 16.12 -8.90
C CYS A 550 -11.45 17.06 -7.75
N GLY A 551 -11.37 16.61 -6.50
CA GLY A 551 -11.72 17.50 -5.41
C GLY A 551 -11.39 17.04 -4.01
N PHE A 552 -11.65 17.94 -3.08
CA PHE A 552 -11.86 17.58 -1.69
C PHE A 552 -13.22 16.87 -1.57
N GLN A 553 -13.29 15.78 -0.80
CA GLN A 553 -14.44 14.88 -0.65
C GLN A 553 -14.86 14.10 -1.91
N THR A 554 -14.09 14.21 -3.00
CA THR A 554 -14.34 13.52 -4.27
C THR A 554 -13.07 12.79 -4.67
N GLU A 555 -13.16 11.47 -4.87
CA GLU A 555 -12.06 10.67 -5.43
C GLU A 555 -11.82 11.07 -6.89
N CYS A 556 -10.56 11.23 -7.25
CA CYS A 556 -10.16 11.55 -8.60
C CYS A 556 -10.17 10.32 -9.52
N LYS A 557 -10.54 10.56 -10.77
CA LYS A 557 -10.41 9.60 -11.89
C LYS A 557 -9.39 10.13 -12.90
N GLN A 558 -8.21 10.47 -12.39
CA GLN A 558 -7.18 11.16 -13.17
C GLN A 558 -6.52 10.23 -14.18
N THR A 559 -6.13 10.81 -15.32
CA THR A 559 -5.20 10.16 -16.26
C THR A 559 -3.82 10.77 -16.05
N TYR A 560 -2.81 9.93 -15.84
CA TYR A 560 -1.43 10.38 -15.67
C TYR A 560 -0.70 10.47 -17.02
N PRO A 561 0.28 11.40 -17.16
CA PRO A 561 0.64 12.44 -16.20
C PRO A 561 -0.42 13.55 -16.09
N VAL A 562 -0.53 14.18 -14.91
CA VAL A 562 -1.48 15.27 -14.66
C VAL A 562 -0.76 16.60 -14.85
N GLN A 563 -0.99 17.28 -15.98
CA GLN A 563 -0.45 18.63 -16.21
C GLN A 563 -0.79 19.56 -15.04
N GLY A 564 -2.08 19.65 -14.70
CA GLY A 564 -2.53 20.44 -13.56
C GLY A 564 -2.18 21.92 -13.71
N VAL A 565 -1.71 22.54 -12.62
CA VAL A 565 -1.26 23.94 -12.61
C VAL A 565 0.10 24.14 -13.28
N CYS A 566 0.81 23.07 -13.65
CA CYS A 566 2.10 23.20 -14.35
C CYS A 566 1.92 23.77 -15.77
N PRO A 567 2.95 24.43 -16.32
CA PRO A 567 2.93 24.89 -17.71
C PRO A 567 2.76 23.73 -18.69
N THR A 568 2.29 24.01 -19.91
CA THR A 568 2.17 22.98 -20.96
C THR A 568 3.50 22.28 -21.22
N GLY A 569 3.49 20.94 -21.35
CA GLY A 569 4.68 20.09 -21.47
C GLY A 569 5.36 19.76 -20.14
N TRP A 570 4.70 20.09 -19.03
CA TRP A 570 5.12 19.79 -17.67
C TRP A 570 3.92 19.35 -16.83
N HIS A 571 4.16 18.51 -15.84
CA HIS A 571 3.13 17.95 -14.99
C HIS A 571 3.48 17.99 -13.50
N ILE A 572 2.45 17.77 -12.67
CA ILE A 572 2.58 17.59 -11.23
C ILE A 572 3.09 16.16 -10.97
N PRO A 573 4.28 16.00 -10.37
CA PRO A 573 4.87 14.68 -10.22
C PRO A 573 4.04 13.78 -9.29
N THR A 574 3.89 12.54 -9.72
CA THR A 574 3.37 11.43 -8.91
C THR A 574 4.36 11.06 -7.81
N LEU A 575 3.89 10.33 -6.81
CA LEU A 575 4.76 9.78 -5.77
C LEU A 575 5.78 8.81 -6.38
N GLU A 576 5.43 8.09 -7.44
CA GLU A 576 6.36 7.23 -8.17
C GLU A 576 7.52 8.04 -8.78
N GLU A 577 7.23 9.13 -9.47
CA GLU A 577 8.25 10.00 -10.06
C GLU A 577 9.15 10.66 -9.01
N TRP A 578 8.58 11.06 -7.87
CA TRP A 578 9.36 11.52 -6.72
C TRP A 578 10.29 10.41 -6.18
N ASN A 579 9.81 9.18 -6.09
CA ASN A 579 10.67 8.07 -5.66
C ASN A 579 11.76 7.78 -6.68
N ILE A 580 11.49 7.89 -7.99
CA ILE A 580 12.54 7.74 -9.01
C ILE A 580 13.68 8.74 -8.74
N LEU A 581 13.36 10.00 -8.46
CA LEU A 581 14.35 11.00 -8.07
C LEU A 581 15.13 10.59 -6.80
N PHE A 582 14.43 10.25 -5.72
CA PHE A 582 15.07 9.91 -4.45
C PHE A 582 15.98 8.69 -4.58
N THR A 583 15.50 7.69 -5.30
CA THR A 583 16.20 6.46 -5.62
C THR A 583 17.47 6.77 -6.41
N ALA A 584 17.36 7.53 -7.50
CA ALA A 584 18.50 7.92 -8.34
C ALA A 584 19.64 8.57 -7.53
N ILE A 585 19.33 9.36 -6.50
CA ILE A 585 20.32 10.12 -5.73
C ILE A 585 20.77 9.45 -4.42
N GLY A 586 20.46 8.17 -4.21
CA GLY A 586 20.94 7.39 -3.05
C GLY A 586 19.91 7.16 -1.94
N GLY A 587 18.63 7.19 -2.28
CA GLY A 587 17.52 6.78 -1.43
C GLY A 587 17.02 7.84 -0.46
N ALA A 588 15.82 7.59 0.08
CA ALA A 588 15.14 8.49 0.99
C ALA A 588 15.97 9.00 2.20
N PRO A 589 16.81 8.18 2.86
CA PRO A 589 17.54 8.59 4.06
C PRO A 589 18.57 9.70 3.85
N THR A 590 19.06 9.88 2.61
CA THR A 590 20.07 10.88 2.28
C THR A 590 19.60 11.92 1.28
N ALA A 591 18.52 11.63 0.54
CA ALA A 591 17.96 12.51 -0.48
C ALA A 591 17.59 13.89 0.07
N GLY A 592 17.12 13.98 1.32
CA GLY A 592 16.73 15.26 1.91
C GLY A 592 17.90 16.24 1.99
N LYS A 593 19.05 15.82 2.51
CA LYS A 593 20.26 16.64 2.56
C LYS A 593 20.72 17.08 1.17
N LYS A 594 20.69 16.15 0.21
CA LYS A 594 21.18 16.34 -1.17
C LYS A 594 20.31 17.30 -1.99
N LEU A 595 19.01 17.36 -1.71
CA LEU A 595 18.04 18.20 -2.44
C LEU A 595 17.82 19.58 -1.80
N LYS A 596 18.01 19.69 -0.48
CA LYS A 596 17.91 20.97 0.24
C LYS A 596 18.92 21.99 -0.30
N SER A 597 18.50 23.24 -0.38
CA SER A 597 19.38 24.38 -0.67
C SER A 597 20.51 24.52 0.35
N THR A 598 21.63 25.09 -0.09
CA THR A 598 22.82 25.33 0.76
C THR A 598 22.64 26.43 1.81
N ASN A 599 21.50 27.14 1.78
CA ASN A 599 21.16 28.20 2.72
C ASN A 599 19.64 28.27 2.95
N GLY A 600 19.24 29.03 3.96
CA GLY A 600 17.83 29.32 4.28
C GLY A 600 17.19 28.38 5.31
N TRP A 601 17.84 27.26 5.64
CA TRP A 601 17.37 26.31 6.65
C TRP A 601 17.88 26.70 8.04
N SER A 602 16.96 26.69 9.00
CA SER A 602 17.21 26.96 10.40
C SER A 602 18.04 25.83 11.02
N GLU A 603 18.55 26.04 12.25
CA GLU A 603 19.20 24.99 13.04
C GLU A 603 20.44 24.37 12.35
N ASN A 604 21.14 25.14 11.52
CA ASN A 604 22.23 24.67 10.65
C ASN A 604 21.82 23.49 9.73
N GLY A 605 20.52 23.39 9.43
CA GLY A 605 19.91 22.30 8.67
C GLY A 605 20.03 22.43 7.15
N ASN A 606 20.97 23.24 6.66
CA ASN A 606 21.17 23.46 5.23
C ASN A 606 21.55 22.14 4.53
N GLY A 607 21.12 21.99 3.28
CA GLY A 607 21.52 20.90 2.43
C GLY A 607 22.85 21.15 1.74
N THR A 608 23.22 20.21 0.89
CA THR A 608 24.41 20.30 0.04
C THR A 608 24.07 20.67 -1.41
N ASP A 609 22.79 20.56 -1.80
CA ASP A 609 22.31 20.87 -3.15
C ASP A 609 23.11 20.16 -4.28
N ASP A 610 23.54 18.92 -4.02
CA ASP A 610 24.43 18.11 -4.87
C ASP A 610 23.96 17.98 -6.34
N TYR A 611 22.66 18.19 -6.59
CA TYR A 611 22.01 18.00 -7.88
C TYR A 611 21.36 19.27 -8.45
N GLY A 612 21.62 20.44 -7.85
CA GLY A 612 21.06 21.72 -8.31
C GLY A 612 19.55 21.84 -8.18
N PHE A 613 18.94 21.05 -7.31
CA PHE A 613 17.49 21.05 -7.06
C PHE A 613 17.06 22.25 -6.22
N SER A 614 17.87 22.70 -5.28
CA SER A 614 17.69 23.96 -4.54
C SER A 614 16.35 24.07 -3.78
N ALA A 615 15.95 23.05 -3.02
CA ALA A 615 14.74 23.13 -2.19
C ALA A 615 14.90 24.12 -1.02
N LEU A 616 14.13 25.20 -1.04
CA LEU A 616 14.07 26.20 0.04
C LEU A 616 12.96 25.87 1.04
N PRO A 617 13.11 26.20 2.34
CA PRO A 617 12.13 25.89 3.38
C PRO A 617 11.00 26.93 3.43
N ALA A 618 10.05 26.84 2.51
CA ALA A 618 8.92 27.76 2.40
C ALA A 618 7.88 27.57 3.52
N GLY A 619 7.91 26.43 4.21
CA GLY A 619 6.90 26.06 5.19
C GLY A 619 5.58 25.66 4.51
N LEU A 620 4.47 25.90 5.19
CA LEU A 620 3.14 25.56 4.70
C LEU A 620 2.10 26.60 5.09
N ARG A 621 0.94 26.51 4.45
CA ARG A 621 -0.29 27.14 4.91
C ARG A 621 -1.27 26.05 5.35
N THR A 622 -1.78 26.13 6.57
CA THR A 622 -2.75 25.16 7.08
C THR A 622 -4.12 25.37 6.41
N ARG A 623 -5.01 24.38 6.51
CA ARG A 623 -6.42 24.50 6.12
C ARG A 623 -7.15 25.69 6.78
N PHE A 624 -6.67 26.14 7.94
CA PHE A 624 -7.20 27.27 8.69
C PHE A 624 -6.59 28.62 8.29
N GLY A 625 -5.63 28.63 7.36
CA GLY A 625 -4.97 29.84 6.88
C GLY A 625 -3.77 30.31 7.70
N TYR A 626 -3.40 29.59 8.76
CA TYR A 626 -2.15 29.85 9.47
C TYR A 626 -0.94 29.44 8.62
N PHE A 627 0.09 30.27 8.64
CA PHE A 627 1.38 29.98 8.02
C PHE A 627 2.34 29.44 9.05
N GLU A 628 2.96 28.30 8.76
CA GLU A 628 3.81 27.59 9.71
C GLU A 628 5.11 27.11 9.07
N SER A 629 6.12 26.93 9.92
CA SER A 629 7.37 26.23 9.59
C SER A 629 8.28 26.83 8.52
N GLU A 630 8.09 28.10 8.12
CA GLU A 630 9.09 28.84 7.35
C GLU A 630 10.48 28.68 7.98
N GLY A 631 11.49 28.46 7.14
CA GLY A 631 12.87 28.25 7.56
C GLY A 631 13.16 26.88 8.16
N ARG A 632 12.16 26.08 8.55
CA ARG A 632 12.36 24.75 9.16
C ARG A 632 12.01 23.60 8.24
N ASN A 633 11.06 23.80 7.34
CA ASN A 633 10.41 22.73 6.60
C ASN A 633 10.12 23.14 5.16
N GLU A 634 10.14 22.17 4.25
CA GLU A 634 9.58 22.33 2.90
C GLU A 634 8.59 21.23 2.59
N TYR A 635 7.49 21.59 1.92
CA TYR A 635 6.43 20.66 1.53
C TYR A 635 6.16 20.78 0.03
N PHE A 636 6.23 19.68 -0.69
CA PHE A 636 5.85 19.60 -2.09
C PHE A 636 4.63 18.74 -2.26
N TRP A 637 3.69 19.20 -3.07
CA TRP A 637 2.60 18.34 -3.48
C TRP A 637 3.02 17.21 -4.42
N SER A 638 2.30 16.10 -4.33
CA SER A 638 2.23 15.08 -5.38
C SER A 638 0.81 15.02 -5.97
N SER A 639 0.73 14.60 -7.24
CA SER A 639 -0.54 14.28 -7.91
C SER A 639 -1.13 12.92 -7.50
N THR A 640 -0.44 12.15 -6.65
CA THR A 640 -0.94 10.89 -6.09
C THR A 640 -1.94 11.15 -4.96
N GLU A 641 -3.18 10.71 -5.17
CA GLU A 641 -4.28 10.83 -4.22
C GLU A 641 -4.27 9.70 -3.18
N ASP A 642 -4.73 9.98 -1.95
CA ASP A 642 -5.04 9.00 -0.90
C ASP A 642 -6.49 9.17 -0.44
N GLY A 643 -7.41 8.75 -1.31
CA GLY A 643 -8.84 8.84 -1.09
C GLY A 643 -9.40 10.27 -1.14
N ARG A 644 -10.63 10.41 -0.63
CA ARG A 644 -11.47 11.60 -0.84
C ARG A 644 -10.89 12.89 -0.26
N ASN A 645 -10.15 12.78 0.84
CA ASN A 645 -9.75 13.95 1.64
C ASN A 645 -8.25 14.21 1.62
N ASP A 646 -7.45 13.21 1.26
CA ASP A 646 -6.01 13.25 1.42
C ASP A 646 -5.27 13.02 0.11
N ALA A 647 -4.07 13.59 0.05
CA ALA A 647 -3.15 13.39 -1.06
C ALA A 647 -1.71 13.36 -0.54
N TYR A 648 -0.85 12.66 -1.26
CA TYR A 648 0.55 12.57 -0.87
C TYR A 648 1.25 13.91 -1.04
N TYR A 649 2.12 14.19 -0.08
CA TYR A 649 3.06 15.29 -0.16
C TYR A 649 4.44 14.82 0.30
N ILE A 650 5.46 15.45 -0.26
CA ILE A 650 6.87 15.23 0.06
C ILE A 650 7.27 16.30 1.05
N TYR A 651 8.12 15.95 2.01
CA TYR A 651 8.42 16.79 3.15
C TYR A 651 9.88 16.66 3.60
N LEU A 652 10.53 17.82 3.72
CA LEU A 652 11.93 17.99 4.12
C LEU A 652 12.00 18.79 5.43
N LYS A 653 12.99 18.49 6.28
CA LYS A 653 13.20 19.15 7.59
C LYS A 653 14.61 19.71 7.73
N SER A 654 14.76 20.77 8.53
CA SER A 654 16.05 21.29 8.97
C SER A 654 16.86 20.23 9.71
N ASN A 655 16.22 19.50 10.63
CA ASN A 655 16.88 18.57 11.54
C ASN A 655 16.93 17.11 11.05
N SER A 656 16.77 16.87 9.74
CA SER A 656 16.90 15.53 9.14
C SER A 656 17.56 15.60 7.77
N ASP A 657 18.35 14.59 7.46
CA ASP A 657 18.94 14.36 6.14
C ASP A 657 18.01 13.52 5.25
N GLU A 658 16.94 12.95 5.82
CA GLU A 658 15.95 12.12 5.15
C GLU A 658 14.84 12.97 4.47
N VAL A 659 14.35 12.49 3.33
CA VAL A 659 13.10 12.95 2.73
C VAL A 659 11.94 12.07 3.17
N TYR A 660 10.83 12.69 3.56
CA TYR A 660 9.61 12.00 3.98
C TYR A 660 8.52 12.18 2.93
N TRP A 661 7.60 11.22 2.82
CA TRP A 661 6.33 11.40 2.13
C TRP A 661 5.20 10.78 2.95
N THR A 662 4.08 11.49 3.07
CA THR A 662 2.95 11.02 3.88
C THR A 662 1.66 11.74 3.48
N VAL A 663 0.59 11.34 4.15
CA VAL A 663 -0.78 11.86 4.06
C VAL A 663 -1.30 12.31 5.43
N LYS A 664 -0.62 11.98 6.55
CA LYS A 664 -1.22 12.04 7.90
C LYS A 664 -0.28 12.49 9.03
N LYS A 665 0.65 13.43 8.79
CA LYS A 665 1.50 13.94 9.89
C LYS A 665 0.77 14.87 10.85
N PHE A 666 -0.32 15.51 10.41
CA PHE A 666 -1.13 16.40 11.23
C PHE A 666 -2.29 15.61 11.84
N GLN A 667 -2.45 15.64 13.16
CA GLN A 667 -3.51 14.94 13.91
C GLN A 667 -4.91 15.55 13.67
N SER A 668 -5.33 15.80 12.42
CA SER A 668 -6.73 15.93 12.00
C SER A 668 -6.84 16.16 10.48
N LEU A 669 -7.46 15.17 9.82
CA LEU A 669 -8.24 15.14 8.56
C LEU A 669 -8.07 16.28 7.53
N ASP A 670 -7.95 15.91 6.25
CA ASP A 670 -8.13 16.75 5.05
C ASP A 670 -6.89 17.47 4.53
N THR A 671 -5.81 16.73 4.24
CA THR A 671 -4.55 17.32 3.74
C THR A 671 -4.73 18.12 2.47
N LYS A 672 -5.65 17.74 1.58
CA LYS A 672 -5.97 18.47 0.34
C LYS A 672 -6.34 19.95 0.55
N ASN A 673 -6.65 20.37 1.78
CA ASN A 673 -6.98 21.75 2.15
C ASN A 673 -5.80 22.60 2.62
N ASN A 674 -4.61 22.01 2.78
CA ASN A 674 -3.39 22.75 3.07
C ASN A 674 -2.81 23.40 1.81
N GLY A 675 -1.90 24.35 2.01
CA GLY A 675 -1.11 25.00 0.99
C GLY A 675 0.34 24.52 1.05
N PHE A 676 0.81 23.82 0.01
CA PHE A 676 2.20 23.38 -0.16
C PHE A 676 2.77 23.87 -1.48
N SER A 677 4.10 23.88 -1.60
CA SER A 677 4.80 24.26 -2.82
C SER A 677 4.55 23.26 -3.94
N VAL A 678 4.74 23.70 -5.19
CA VAL A 678 4.69 22.86 -6.38
C VAL A 678 6.02 22.92 -7.09
N ARG A 679 6.48 21.75 -7.55
CA ARG A 679 7.64 21.60 -8.40
C ARG A 679 7.26 20.70 -9.56
N CYS A 680 7.28 21.25 -10.78
CA CYS A 680 6.83 20.52 -11.96
C CYS A 680 7.96 19.64 -12.52
N LEU A 681 7.56 18.54 -13.15
CA LEU A 681 8.41 17.62 -13.89
C LEU A 681 8.07 17.70 -15.38
N LYS A 682 9.07 17.63 -16.25
CA LYS A 682 8.87 17.71 -17.71
C LYS A 682 8.34 16.38 -18.25
N ASP A 683 7.42 16.45 -19.23
CA ASP A 683 6.83 15.29 -19.92
C ASP A 683 7.83 14.50 -20.79
#